data_AF-A0A5N4D9Y9-F1
#
_entry.id   AF-A0A5N4D9Y9-F1
#
_cell.length_a   1.000
_cell.length_b   1.000
_cell.length_c   1.000
_cell.angle_alpha   90.00
_cell.angle_beta   90.00
_cell.angle_gamma   90.00
#
_symmetry.space_group_name_H-M   'P 1'
#
loop_
_entity.id
_entity.type
_entity.pdbx_description
1 polymer ?
#
loop_
_entity_poly.entity_id
_entity_poly.type
_entity_poly.pdbx_seq_one_letter_code
_entity_poly.pdbx_strand_id
1 'polypeptide(L)'
;MLRLEGKLMHGLHNLGVDKEDVSELLKLSSHNWDDIYALDIRHSSIMWINDLESDDLYVSWPANCREVLKPVFPGSIPSIRRNFHNLVLFIDPAQEYTLEFIKLAEHFYFYKVPLRIGFVFIVNIDDEVDGTADAGVALWRAFQYIAEEYDTTQAFISIVNMYKKVENRNILTVDNVKSVLQSTFPHANIWDILGTYSKYDGKREAGANFYKMTGLGPLPQSLYNGEPLQDEDFVKLEVAILQRMVDTTVELQKYVLTGILNDQTDTVDFLMVMNNAVPRINPLILHTEWQYLNLISTSVTADIEDFSTFFFLDSQDKSAVIAENMHYLTPEDDRLSPVTFWIIADFDKPSGRKLLFKALKHMKTSVHSRLGVIYNPTSKIDEENTAISRGILAAFLTQEKRFLRKFLRKLTKEETATAIYSGVKIKTFLAEGMDKNAFEKKYNTIGLNIFQTHQLFCQDVLKLLPGEIGVVNNGRFLGPLDENFYAEDFYLLEKITLTSLGEEIEDFAQSTKTIDLKVMSDFVMKFDALVSSLPQSASRYDITFLKENHSIIKINSLEDDMVFDVIAIVDPLTREAQKMAQLLIIFTDLLPVQSFYRFVLEPELMLTANGIVGPAAKFLGIPEAPLLTLNMITPEGWLVEIVRSNCDLDNIHLKDVEGAVTAEYELEYLLLEGHCFDVTTEQAPRGLQFTLGTKNRPVMVDTIVMANLGYFQLKANPGAWILKLRQGKSEDIYQIIGHKGTDSEPDLGDVIVVLNSFKSKILDVQVCEAKALYRL
;
A
#
# COMPACT_ATOMS: atom_id res chain seq x y z
N MET A 1 -14.24 -17.16 0.72
CA MET A 1 -13.82 -17.49 -0.64
C MET A 1 -15.02 -17.43 -1.58
N LEU A 2 -15.90 -18.43 -1.66
CA LEU A 2 -17.06 -18.41 -2.60
C LEU A 2 -17.93 -17.15 -2.53
N ARG A 3 -18.20 -16.61 -1.33
CA ARG A 3 -18.93 -15.32 -1.20
C ARG A 3 -18.19 -14.12 -1.80
N LEU A 4 -16.86 -14.10 -1.69
CA LEU A 4 -16.03 -13.03 -2.25
C LEU A 4 -15.95 -13.17 -3.76
N GLU A 5 -15.74 -14.39 -4.26
CA GLU A 5 -15.76 -14.68 -5.71
C GLU A 5 -17.13 -14.39 -6.32
N GLY A 6 -18.21 -14.76 -5.64
CA GLY A 6 -19.57 -14.46 -6.08
C GLY A 6 -19.82 -12.96 -6.16
N LYS A 7 -19.28 -12.16 -5.23
CA LYS A 7 -19.36 -10.70 -5.28
C LYS A 7 -18.60 -10.14 -6.48
N LEU A 8 -17.40 -10.65 -6.77
CA LEU A 8 -16.61 -10.24 -7.94
C LEU A 8 -17.35 -10.56 -9.24
N MET A 9 -17.72 -11.83 -9.42
CA MET A 9 -18.43 -12.29 -10.61
C MET A 9 -19.75 -11.53 -10.80
N HIS A 10 -20.53 -11.30 -9.73
CA HIS A 10 -21.77 -10.54 -9.82
C HIS A 10 -21.51 -9.08 -10.20
N GLY A 11 -20.44 -8.49 -9.68
CA GLY A 11 -20.00 -7.15 -10.09
C GLY A 11 -19.64 -7.08 -11.57
N LEU A 12 -18.90 -8.06 -12.10
CA LEU A 12 -18.56 -8.13 -13.53
C LEU A 12 -19.79 -8.28 -14.42
N HIS A 13 -20.74 -9.13 -14.01
CA HIS A 13 -22.01 -9.28 -14.71
C HIS A 13 -22.80 -7.96 -14.74
N ASN A 14 -22.87 -7.23 -13.62
CA ASN A 14 -23.54 -5.92 -13.57
C ASN A 14 -22.82 -4.83 -14.39
N LEU A 15 -21.52 -5.00 -14.66
CA LEU A 15 -20.77 -4.14 -15.58
C LEU A 15 -21.00 -4.49 -17.06
N GLY A 16 -21.78 -5.54 -17.36
CA GLY A 16 -22.11 -5.96 -18.72
C GLY A 16 -21.04 -6.81 -19.39
N VAL A 17 -20.18 -7.49 -18.60
CA VAL A 17 -19.17 -8.43 -19.12
C VAL A 17 -19.83 -9.75 -19.50
N ASP A 18 -19.55 -10.24 -20.70
CA ASP A 18 -20.02 -11.53 -21.18
C ASP A 18 -19.31 -12.71 -20.48
N LYS A 19 -19.99 -13.85 -20.37
CA LYS A 19 -19.52 -15.05 -19.64
C LYS A 19 -18.15 -15.56 -20.12
N GLU A 20 -17.85 -15.43 -21.40
CA GLU A 20 -16.60 -15.88 -22.02
C GLU A 20 -15.41 -15.05 -21.52
N ASP A 21 -15.61 -13.73 -21.40
CA ASP A 21 -14.59 -12.75 -21.02
C ASP A 21 -14.36 -12.68 -19.50
N VAL A 22 -15.35 -13.08 -18.69
CA VAL A 22 -15.23 -13.12 -17.22
C VAL A 22 -14.02 -13.96 -16.81
N SER A 23 -13.79 -15.10 -17.46
CA SER A 23 -12.67 -15.99 -17.11
C SER A 23 -11.30 -15.36 -17.34
N GLU A 24 -11.17 -14.52 -18.37
CA GLU A 24 -9.94 -13.80 -18.70
C GLU A 24 -9.72 -12.62 -17.75
N LEU A 25 -10.76 -11.82 -17.52
CA LEU A 25 -10.72 -10.70 -16.57
C LEU A 25 -10.47 -11.14 -15.13
N LEU A 26 -11.00 -12.30 -14.73
CA LEU A 26 -10.73 -12.88 -13.43
C LEU A 26 -9.25 -13.19 -13.22
N LYS A 27 -8.46 -13.42 -14.28
CA LYS A 27 -7.01 -13.66 -14.17
C LYS A 27 -6.21 -12.39 -13.93
N LEU A 28 -6.78 -11.23 -14.27
CA LEU A 28 -6.23 -9.91 -13.98
C LEU A 28 -6.37 -9.65 -12.46
N SER A 29 -5.57 -10.36 -11.68
CA SER A 29 -5.47 -10.15 -10.24
C SER A 29 -4.50 -9.03 -9.98
N SER A 30 -4.89 -8.08 -9.12
CA SER A 30 -4.00 -7.00 -8.68
C SER A 30 -2.65 -7.56 -8.22
N HIS A 31 -1.57 -7.14 -8.88
CA HIS A 31 -0.21 -7.46 -8.45
C HIS A 31 0.03 -7.02 -7.00
N ASN A 32 0.98 -7.70 -6.33
CA ASN A 32 1.37 -7.39 -4.96
C ASN A 32 1.66 -5.90 -4.83
N TRP A 33 1.08 -5.27 -3.81
CA TRP A 33 1.42 -3.90 -3.41
C TRP A 33 2.79 -3.81 -2.71
N ASP A 34 3.58 -4.89 -2.78
CA ASP A 34 4.96 -4.95 -2.30
C ASP A 34 5.94 -4.29 -3.28
N ASP A 35 5.45 -3.67 -4.36
CA ASP A 35 6.29 -2.88 -5.27
C ASP A 35 6.84 -1.67 -4.52
N ILE A 36 8.06 -1.81 -4.00
CA ILE A 36 8.83 -0.75 -3.38
C ILE A 36 9.11 0.30 -4.46
N TYR A 37 8.43 1.45 -4.36
CA TYR A 37 8.69 2.57 -5.24
C TYR A 37 10.04 3.22 -4.92
N ALA A 38 10.84 3.44 -5.96
CA ALA A 38 12.14 4.06 -5.85
C ALA A 38 12.06 5.54 -6.24
N LEU A 39 12.73 6.42 -5.52
CA LEU A 39 12.88 7.82 -5.91
C LEU A 39 13.91 7.96 -7.03
N ASP A 40 13.65 8.81 -8.04
CA ASP A 40 14.65 9.14 -9.05
C ASP A 40 15.86 9.87 -8.45
N ILE A 41 17.00 9.17 -8.39
CA ILE A 41 18.26 9.67 -7.82
C ILE A 41 19.12 10.44 -8.84
N ARG A 42 18.65 10.71 -10.06
CA ARG A 42 19.39 11.47 -11.08
C ARG A 42 19.23 12.99 -10.93
N HIS A 43 19.32 13.48 -9.70
CA HIS A 43 19.17 14.89 -9.41
C HIS A 43 20.50 15.57 -9.10
N SER A 44 20.69 16.78 -9.63
CA SER A 44 21.92 17.57 -9.45
C SER A 44 22.21 18.02 -8.00
N SER A 45 21.25 17.88 -7.10
CA SER A 45 21.41 18.17 -5.66
C SER A 45 22.10 17.05 -4.90
N ILE A 46 22.21 15.85 -5.47
CA ILE A 46 22.92 14.72 -4.85
C ILE A 46 24.41 14.88 -5.14
N MET A 47 25.20 15.04 -4.07
CA MET A 47 26.65 15.16 -4.13
C MET A 47 27.28 13.78 -3.98
N TRP A 48 27.68 13.17 -5.09
CA TRP A 48 28.35 11.87 -5.11
C TRP A 48 29.79 11.99 -4.59
N ILE A 49 30.13 11.18 -3.58
CA ILE A 49 31.45 11.16 -2.93
C ILE A 49 32.45 10.35 -3.75
N ASN A 50 31.99 9.21 -4.26
CA ASN A 50 32.75 8.29 -5.09
C ASN A 50 31.98 7.96 -6.37
N ASP A 51 32.73 7.48 -7.35
CA ASP A 51 32.21 6.91 -8.58
C ASP A 51 33.00 5.65 -8.91
N LEU A 52 32.31 4.51 -8.85
CA LEU A 52 32.94 3.20 -9.04
C LEU A 52 33.46 3.04 -10.48
N GLU A 53 32.91 3.79 -11.44
CA GLU A 53 33.29 3.69 -12.85
C GLU A 53 34.48 4.57 -13.21
N SER A 54 34.64 5.73 -12.58
CA SER A 54 35.66 6.71 -12.96
C SER A 54 36.84 6.81 -11.99
N ASP A 55 36.65 6.59 -10.69
CA ASP A 55 37.70 6.82 -9.68
C ASP A 55 38.88 5.85 -9.79
N ASP A 56 40.09 6.37 -9.55
CA ASP A 56 41.34 5.61 -9.57
C ASP A 56 41.37 4.46 -8.55
N LEU A 57 40.61 4.58 -7.45
CA LEU A 57 40.53 3.59 -6.37
C LEU A 57 40.05 2.21 -6.87
N TYR A 58 39.19 2.19 -7.89
CA TYR A 58 38.50 1.00 -8.38
C TYR A 58 39.06 0.47 -9.71
N VAL A 59 40.17 1.02 -10.22
CA VAL A 59 40.78 0.62 -11.50
C VAL A 59 41.15 -0.87 -11.55
N SER A 60 41.48 -1.46 -10.40
CA SER A 60 41.80 -2.90 -10.30
C SER A 60 40.60 -3.83 -10.50
N TRP A 61 39.37 -3.31 -10.44
CA TRP A 61 38.15 -4.10 -10.53
C TRP A 61 37.73 -4.33 -12.00
N PRO A 62 37.10 -5.46 -12.31
CA PRO A 62 36.59 -5.71 -13.65
C PRO A 62 35.44 -4.75 -13.99
N ALA A 63 35.40 -4.25 -15.23
CA ALA A 63 34.33 -3.37 -15.73
C ALA A 63 33.22 -4.09 -16.51
N ASN A 64 33.40 -5.38 -16.82
CA ASN A 64 32.45 -6.17 -17.60
C ASN A 64 31.28 -6.64 -16.71
N CYS A 65 30.05 -6.33 -17.11
CA CYS A 65 28.84 -6.70 -16.38
C CYS A 65 28.67 -8.22 -16.24
N ARG A 66 29.23 -9.03 -17.15
CA ARG A 66 29.18 -10.50 -17.05
C ARG A 66 29.95 -11.06 -15.87
N GLU A 67 30.85 -10.29 -15.28
CA GLU A 67 31.60 -10.70 -14.10
C GLU A 67 30.71 -10.81 -12.85
N VAL A 68 29.54 -10.16 -12.84
CA VAL A 68 28.50 -10.32 -11.79
C VAL A 68 28.01 -11.78 -11.72
N LEU A 69 28.06 -12.51 -12.85
CA LEU A 69 27.59 -13.91 -12.93
C LEU A 69 28.60 -14.92 -12.36
N LYS A 70 29.82 -14.49 -12.02
CA LYS A 70 30.80 -15.42 -11.45
C LYS A 70 30.36 -15.85 -10.05
N PRO A 71 30.51 -17.14 -9.72
CA PRO A 71 30.13 -17.63 -8.41
C PRO A 71 31.02 -16.99 -7.33
N VAL A 72 30.38 -16.22 -6.46
CA VAL A 72 30.95 -15.69 -5.21
C VAL A 72 30.47 -16.53 -4.03
N PHE A 73 31.16 -16.47 -2.90
CA PHE A 73 30.68 -17.15 -1.70
C PHE A 73 29.31 -16.58 -1.29
N PRO A 74 28.35 -17.43 -0.88
CA PRO A 74 27.04 -16.96 -0.43
C PRO A 74 27.18 -15.87 0.64
N GLY A 75 26.49 -14.72 0.44
CA GLY A 75 26.59 -13.54 1.31
C GLY A 75 27.74 -12.58 1.00
N SER A 76 28.55 -12.84 -0.02
CA SER A 76 29.56 -11.87 -0.50
C SER A 76 29.12 -11.16 -1.78
N ILE A 77 29.38 -9.86 -1.85
CA ILE A 77 29.01 -8.99 -2.96
C ILE A 77 30.19 -8.91 -3.93
N PRO A 78 30.00 -9.14 -5.25
CA PRO A 78 31.09 -9.12 -6.21
C PRO A 78 31.64 -7.69 -6.40
N SER A 79 32.96 -7.53 -6.31
CA SER A 79 33.62 -6.23 -6.55
C SER A 79 33.73 -5.95 -8.05
N ILE A 80 32.94 -5.00 -8.55
CA ILE A 80 32.83 -4.67 -9.97
C ILE A 80 32.85 -3.16 -10.15
N ARG A 81 33.55 -2.72 -11.19
CA ARG A 81 33.73 -1.31 -11.56
C ARG A 81 32.48 -0.76 -12.27
N ARG A 82 31.32 -0.82 -11.62
CA ARG A 82 30.00 -0.40 -12.12
C ARG A 82 29.12 0.13 -11.00
N ASN A 83 28.33 1.17 -11.27
CA ASN A 83 27.45 1.83 -10.28
C ASN A 83 26.12 1.07 -10.03
N PHE A 84 26.21 -0.22 -9.72
CA PHE A 84 25.05 -1.08 -9.46
C PHE A 84 24.32 -0.79 -8.15
N HIS A 85 25.07 -0.34 -7.15
CA HIS A 85 24.56 -0.07 -5.81
C HIS A 85 24.82 1.40 -5.50
N ASN A 86 23.76 2.13 -5.20
CA ASN A 86 23.79 3.57 -4.94
C ASN A 86 23.10 3.86 -3.61
N LEU A 87 23.78 4.50 -2.68
CA LEU A 87 23.27 4.93 -1.37
C LEU A 87 23.21 6.46 -1.35
N VAL A 88 22.04 7.03 -1.11
CA VAL A 88 21.84 8.48 -0.93
C VAL A 88 21.43 8.74 0.52
N LEU A 89 22.22 9.55 1.22
CA LEU A 89 22.01 9.90 2.63
C LEU A 89 21.59 11.36 2.75
N PHE A 90 20.43 11.61 3.38
CA PHE A 90 19.95 12.96 3.68
C PHE A 90 20.50 13.43 5.02
N ILE A 91 21.40 14.42 4.97
CA ILE A 91 22.15 14.88 6.15
C ILE A 91 21.75 16.30 6.53
N ASP A 92 21.30 16.45 7.78
CA ASP A 92 21.16 17.74 8.45
C ASP A 92 22.30 17.85 9.48
N PRO A 93 23.34 18.67 9.22
CA PRO A 93 24.49 18.79 10.11
C PRO A 93 24.15 19.31 11.52
N ALA A 94 22.97 19.91 11.71
CA ALA A 94 22.50 20.38 13.00
C ALA A 94 21.85 19.26 13.85
N GLN A 95 21.63 18.06 13.30
CA GLN A 95 20.99 16.94 13.98
C GLN A 95 21.97 15.83 14.37
N GLU A 96 21.63 15.09 15.44
CA GLU A 96 22.49 14.06 16.05
C GLU A 96 22.70 12.84 15.16
N TYR A 97 21.68 12.43 14.39
CA TYR A 97 21.74 11.22 13.55
C TYR A 97 22.81 11.30 12.45
N THR A 98 23.17 12.52 12.03
CA THR A 98 24.14 12.75 10.95
C THR A 98 25.51 12.15 11.28
N LEU A 99 25.91 12.12 12.56
CA LEU A 99 27.16 11.49 12.98
C LEU A 99 27.20 9.99 12.62
N GLU A 100 26.08 9.28 12.76
CA GLU A 100 25.99 7.86 12.43
C GLU A 100 26.09 7.63 10.92
N PHE A 101 25.43 8.47 10.12
CA PHE A 101 25.52 8.42 8.65
C PHE A 101 26.94 8.69 8.15
N ILE A 102 27.64 9.66 8.73
CA ILE A 102 29.04 9.95 8.37
C ILE A 102 29.96 8.79 8.75
N LYS A 103 29.77 8.19 9.95
CA LYS A 103 30.51 6.98 10.35
C LYS A 103 30.24 5.85 9.37
N LEU A 104 28.99 5.57 9.03
CA LEU A 104 28.63 4.51 8.08
C LEU A 104 29.30 4.72 6.72
N ALA A 105 29.20 5.93 6.17
CA ALA A 105 29.84 6.30 4.91
C ALA A 105 31.37 6.15 4.99
N GLU A 106 31.98 6.52 6.12
CA GLU A 106 33.41 6.31 6.37
C GLU A 106 33.78 4.82 6.27
N HIS A 107 33.05 3.95 6.96
CA HIS A 107 33.31 2.51 6.93
C HIS A 107 33.21 1.97 5.49
N PHE A 108 32.11 2.22 4.78
CA PHE A 108 31.92 1.71 3.42
C PHE A 108 32.98 2.22 2.42
N TYR A 109 33.36 3.49 2.50
CA TYR A 109 34.37 4.07 1.63
C TYR A 109 35.76 3.47 1.88
N PHE A 110 36.21 3.38 3.15
CA PHE A 110 37.55 2.86 3.46
C PHE A 110 37.67 1.35 3.28
N TYR A 111 36.60 0.58 3.54
CA TYR A 111 36.56 -0.86 3.28
C TYR A 111 36.36 -1.22 1.80
N LYS A 112 36.23 -0.22 0.91
CA LYS A 112 36.04 -0.40 -0.54
C LYS A 112 34.85 -1.31 -0.86
N VAL A 113 33.73 -1.09 -0.16
CA VAL A 113 32.47 -1.75 -0.50
C VAL A 113 32.05 -1.27 -1.90
N PRO A 114 31.55 -2.15 -2.80
CA PRO A 114 31.11 -1.78 -4.15
C PRO A 114 29.78 -1.01 -4.09
N LEU A 115 29.80 0.16 -3.47
CA LEU A 115 28.66 1.02 -3.19
C LEU A 115 29.03 2.46 -3.53
N ARG A 116 28.22 3.12 -4.35
CA ARG A 116 28.31 4.54 -4.65
C ARG A 116 27.57 5.33 -3.57
N ILE A 117 28.22 6.28 -2.91
CA ILE A 117 27.68 7.03 -1.78
C ILE A 117 27.44 8.48 -2.20
N GLY A 118 26.24 8.98 -1.96
CA GLY A 118 25.85 10.36 -2.23
C GLY A 118 25.25 11.04 -1.00
N PHE A 119 25.52 12.33 -0.84
CA PHE A 119 24.93 13.16 0.20
C PHE A 119 23.97 14.20 -0.37
N VAL A 120 22.87 14.42 0.35
CA VAL A 120 22.01 15.58 0.17
C VAL A 120 22.06 16.40 1.46
N PHE A 121 22.61 17.62 1.36
CA PHE A 121 22.73 18.52 2.49
C PHE A 121 21.42 19.28 2.69
N ILE A 122 20.81 19.11 3.86
CA ILE A 122 19.62 19.84 4.29
C ILE A 122 20.12 20.90 5.27
N VAL A 123 20.26 22.13 4.76
CA VAL A 123 20.81 23.26 5.50
C VAL A 123 19.81 24.40 5.53
N ASN A 124 20.03 25.36 6.43
CA ASN A 124 19.19 26.54 6.51
C ASN A 124 19.24 27.33 5.19
N ILE A 125 18.06 27.76 4.72
CA ILE A 125 17.85 28.46 3.45
C ILE A 125 17.93 29.98 3.63
N ASP A 126 17.78 30.49 4.86
CA ASP A 126 17.69 31.92 5.13
C ASP A 126 18.99 32.68 4.75
N ASP A 127 18.86 33.68 3.86
CA ASP A 127 19.97 34.52 3.38
C ASP A 127 20.64 35.37 4.47
N GLU A 128 19.95 35.59 5.60
CA GLU A 128 20.50 36.33 6.74
C GLU A 128 21.41 35.46 7.63
N VAL A 129 21.40 34.14 7.45
CA VAL A 129 22.14 33.20 8.28
C VAL A 129 23.46 32.81 7.61
N ASP A 130 24.56 33.08 8.32
CA ASP A 130 25.91 32.79 7.86
C ASP A 130 26.51 31.51 8.43
N GLY A 131 27.54 31.00 7.75
CA GLY A 131 28.39 29.91 8.23
C GLY A 131 29.23 30.23 9.48
N THR A 132 29.09 31.43 10.06
CA THR A 132 29.62 31.74 11.39
C THR A 132 28.58 31.56 12.51
N ALA A 133 27.29 31.59 12.15
CA ALA A 133 26.17 31.44 13.07
C ALA A 133 25.58 30.02 13.04
N ASP A 134 25.55 29.38 11.86
CA ASP A 134 24.96 28.06 11.65
C ASP A 134 26.01 27.02 11.21
N ALA A 135 26.01 25.86 11.87
CA ALA A 135 26.96 24.79 11.59
C ALA A 135 26.68 24.06 10.27
N GLY A 136 25.43 23.98 9.82
CA GLY A 136 25.05 23.40 8.54
C GLY A 136 25.51 24.25 7.37
N VAL A 137 25.28 25.57 7.43
CA VAL A 137 25.79 26.53 6.44
C VAL A 137 27.32 26.52 6.43
N ALA A 138 27.96 26.42 7.60
CA ALA A 138 29.41 26.33 7.72
C ALA A 138 29.97 25.08 7.01
N LEU A 139 29.34 23.91 7.25
CA LEU A 139 29.73 22.64 6.63
C LEU A 139 29.55 22.69 5.11
N TRP A 140 28.41 23.20 4.62
CA TRP A 140 28.14 23.31 3.18
C TRP A 140 29.16 24.21 2.47
N ARG A 141 29.40 25.42 2.99
CA ARG A 141 30.38 26.36 2.41
C ARG A 141 31.81 25.77 2.44
N ALA A 142 32.17 25.08 3.52
CA ALA A 142 33.45 24.39 3.64
C ALA A 142 33.58 23.23 2.64
N PHE A 143 32.53 22.43 2.47
CA PHE A 143 32.50 21.33 1.52
C PHE A 143 32.66 21.84 0.08
N GLN A 144 31.89 22.87 -0.29
CA GLN A 144 31.94 23.45 -1.63
C GLN A 144 33.31 24.08 -1.94
N TYR A 145 33.92 24.77 -0.98
CA TYR A 145 35.28 25.29 -1.11
C TYR A 145 36.30 24.18 -1.42
N ILE A 146 36.28 23.09 -0.64
CA ILE A 146 37.25 22.00 -0.81
C ILE A 146 36.99 21.25 -2.11
N ALA A 147 35.72 21.04 -2.46
CA ALA A 147 35.33 20.35 -3.69
C ALA A 147 35.73 21.14 -4.97
N GLU A 148 35.63 22.48 -4.96
CA GLU A 148 35.99 23.32 -6.10
C GLU A 148 37.50 23.53 -6.26
N GLU A 149 38.23 23.72 -5.15
CA GLU A 149 39.68 24.00 -5.19
C GLU A 149 40.53 22.73 -5.26
N TYR A 150 40.04 21.62 -4.71
CA TYR A 150 40.73 20.34 -4.65
C TYR A 150 39.92 19.26 -5.35
N ASP A 151 39.30 18.35 -4.60
CA ASP A 151 38.45 17.29 -5.10
C ASP A 151 37.37 16.91 -4.07
N THR A 152 36.36 16.16 -4.51
CA THR A 152 35.27 15.69 -3.64
C THR A 152 35.74 14.67 -2.59
N THR A 153 36.82 13.93 -2.87
CA THR A 153 37.38 12.93 -1.95
C THR A 153 38.01 13.60 -0.72
N GLN A 154 38.81 14.64 -0.90
CA GLN A 154 39.39 15.47 0.15
C GLN A 154 38.29 16.20 0.92
N ALA A 155 37.24 16.66 0.23
CA ALA A 155 36.08 17.25 0.89
C ALA A 155 35.41 16.26 1.85
N PHE A 156 35.19 15.01 1.41
CA PHE A 156 34.64 13.96 2.27
C PHE A 156 35.54 13.59 3.44
N ILE A 157 36.85 13.38 3.21
CA ILE A 157 37.82 13.10 4.28
C ILE A 157 37.84 14.25 5.31
N SER A 158 37.71 15.49 4.84
CA SER A 158 37.63 16.66 5.71
C SER A 158 36.35 16.67 6.55
N ILE A 159 35.19 16.32 5.98
CA ILE A 159 33.93 16.13 6.73
C ILE A 159 34.11 15.06 7.81
N VAL A 160 34.65 13.89 7.47
CA VAL A 160 34.91 12.83 8.44
C VAL A 160 35.80 13.32 9.60
N ASN A 161 36.85 14.09 9.29
CA ASN A 161 37.72 14.68 10.31
C ASN A 161 37.00 15.74 11.17
N MET A 162 36.04 16.49 10.62
CA MET A 162 35.20 17.43 11.38
C MET A 162 34.33 16.69 12.39
N TYR A 163 33.66 15.61 11.96
CA TYR A 163 32.79 14.80 12.82
C TYR A 163 33.57 13.96 13.85
N LYS A 164 34.80 13.56 13.56
CA LYS A 164 35.69 12.90 14.56
C LYS A 164 36.07 13.81 15.73
N LYS A 165 36.05 15.14 15.55
CA LYS A 165 36.33 16.12 16.62
C LYS A 165 35.09 16.47 17.46
N VAL A 166 33.92 15.89 17.17
CA VAL A 166 32.69 16.17 17.92
C VAL A 166 32.73 15.39 19.24
N GLU A 167 33.01 16.10 20.34
CA GLU A 167 33.11 15.51 21.69
C GLU A 167 31.82 15.70 22.52
N ASN A 168 30.93 16.64 22.15
CA ASN A 168 29.74 17.02 22.93
C ASN A 168 28.44 16.86 22.12
N ARG A 169 27.46 16.13 22.68
CA ARG A 169 26.08 15.95 22.17
C ARG A 169 25.94 15.38 20.75
N ASN A 170 27.00 14.85 20.15
CA ASN A 170 26.99 14.32 18.76
C ASN A 170 26.56 15.33 17.68
N ILE A 171 26.50 16.64 17.99
CA ILE A 171 26.11 17.70 17.05
C ILE A 171 27.36 18.46 16.60
N LEU A 172 27.44 18.76 15.30
CA LEU A 172 28.53 19.56 14.75
C LEU A 172 28.41 21.02 15.19
N THR A 173 29.52 21.62 15.64
CA THR A 173 29.58 23.06 15.91
C THR A 173 30.43 23.80 14.87
N VAL A 174 30.20 25.11 14.72
CA VAL A 174 30.99 25.96 13.81
C VAL A 174 32.49 25.93 14.16
N ASP A 175 32.84 25.77 15.44
CA ASP A 175 34.24 25.70 15.88
C ASP A 175 34.93 24.42 15.42
N ASN A 176 34.20 23.30 15.34
CA ASN A 176 34.71 22.05 14.75
C ASN A 176 35.14 22.29 13.30
N VAL A 177 34.28 22.92 12.50
CA VAL A 177 34.53 23.22 11.08
C VAL A 177 35.73 24.16 10.93
N LYS A 178 35.76 25.27 11.69
CA LYS A 178 36.89 26.23 11.69
C LYS A 178 38.22 25.57 12.05
N SER A 179 38.22 24.72 13.07
CA SER A 179 39.44 24.05 13.54
C SER A 179 40.05 23.13 12.48
N VAL A 180 39.22 22.46 11.69
CA VAL A 180 39.67 21.55 10.62
C VAL A 180 40.14 22.36 9.41
N LEU A 181 39.40 23.38 9.02
CA LEU A 181 39.83 24.27 7.93
C LEU A 181 41.20 24.91 8.23
N GLN A 182 41.41 25.38 9.46
CA GLN A 182 42.70 25.95 9.90
C GLN A 182 43.84 24.93 9.91
N SER A 183 43.57 23.69 10.34
CA SER A 183 44.60 22.66 10.41
C SER A 183 44.99 22.11 9.05
N THR A 184 44.00 21.93 8.16
CA THR A 184 44.18 21.25 6.87
C THR A 184 44.55 22.23 5.77
N PHE A 185 44.05 23.48 5.82
CA PHE A 185 44.28 24.51 4.81
C PHE A 185 44.76 25.83 5.44
N PRO A 186 46.02 25.93 5.90
CA PRO A 186 46.54 27.11 6.60
C PRO A 186 46.55 28.40 5.76
N HIS A 187 46.50 28.26 4.43
CA HIS A 187 46.53 29.38 3.48
C HIS A 187 45.14 29.92 3.12
N ALA A 188 44.07 29.24 3.52
CA ALA A 188 42.70 29.62 3.20
C ALA A 188 42.20 30.72 4.15
N ASN A 189 41.60 31.77 3.60
CA ASN A 189 40.96 32.80 4.42
C ASN A 189 39.56 32.35 4.84
N ILE A 190 39.41 32.02 6.12
CA ILE A 190 38.16 31.52 6.71
C ILE A 190 37.00 32.51 6.53
N TRP A 191 37.30 33.81 6.56
CA TRP A 191 36.28 34.85 6.39
C TRP A 191 35.73 34.90 4.97
N ASP A 192 36.55 34.56 3.97
CA ASP A 192 36.11 34.49 2.57
C ASP A 192 35.25 33.24 2.31
N ILE A 193 35.41 32.19 3.13
CA ILE A 193 34.66 30.93 3.02
C ILE A 193 33.36 30.97 3.84
N LEU A 194 33.43 31.41 5.10
CA LEU A 194 32.30 31.34 6.04
C LEU A 194 31.51 32.66 6.19
N GLY A 195 32.05 33.79 5.72
CA GLY A 195 31.43 35.11 5.89
C GLY A 195 30.20 35.37 4.99
N THR A 196 29.56 36.52 5.21
CA THR A 196 28.34 37.01 4.53
C THR A 196 28.37 36.98 3.01
N TYR A 197 29.52 37.27 2.40
CA TYR A 197 29.68 37.37 0.94
C TYR A 197 30.50 36.22 0.35
N SER A 198 30.39 35.03 0.94
CA SER A 198 31.07 33.83 0.44
C SER A 198 30.65 33.49 -0.98
N LYS A 199 31.62 33.20 -1.85
CA LYS A 199 31.35 32.72 -3.22
C LYS A 199 30.81 31.29 -3.24
N TYR A 200 30.97 30.56 -2.12
CA TYR A 200 30.66 29.14 -1.99
C TYR A 200 29.26 28.88 -1.43
N ASP A 201 28.38 29.88 -1.45
CA ASP A 201 26.97 29.76 -1.04
C ASP A 201 26.05 29.31 -2.19
N GLY A 202 26.61 29.13 -3.39
CA GLY A 202 25.87 28.65 -4.55
C GLY A 202 25.20 27.31 -4.28
N LYS A 203 23.95 27.17 -4.75
CA LYS A 203 23.12 25.95 -4.64
C LYS A 203 22.80 25.50 -3.20
N ARG A 204 23.01 26.34 -2.18
CA ARG A 204 22.59 26.05 -0.79
C ARG A 204 21.13 25.60 -0.70
N GLU A 205 20.24 26.31 -1.40
CA GLU A 205 18.82 25.99 -1.41
C GLU A 205 18.48 24.70 -2.16
N ALA A 206 19.37 24.22 -3.03
CA ALA A 206 19.06 23.12 -3.95
C ALA A 206 18.87 21.79 -3.20
N GLY A 207 19.63 21.54 -2.13
CA GLY A 207 19.49 20.34 -1.30
C GLY A 207 18.18 20.33 -0.52
N ALA A 208 17.89 21.42 0.20
CA ALA A 208 16.67 21.55 0.98
C ALA A 208 15.39 21.60 0.12
N ASN A 209 15.44 22.28 -1.04
CA ASN A 209 14.33 22.27 -2.00
C ASN A 209 14.13 20.89 -2.62
N PHE A 210 15.21 20.18 -2.95
CA PHE A 210 15.13 18.80 -3.44
C PHE A 210 14.47 17.90 -2.38
N TYR A 211 14.91 17.95 -1.12
CA TYR A 211 14.30 17.17 -0.04
C TYR A 211 12.80 17.46 0.12
N LYS A 212 12.39 18.73 0.11
CA LYS A 212 10.97 19.13 0.11
C LYS A 212 10.20 18.55 -1.09
N MET A 213 10.82 18.46 -2.27
CA MET A 213 10.23 17.85 -3.46
C MET A 213 10.12 16.33 -3.36
N THR A 214 11.07 15.64 -2.70
CA THR A 214 11.05 14.17 -2.58
C THR A 214 9.87 13.62 -1.78
N GLY A 215 9.37 14.36 -0.79
CA GLY A 215 8.18 13.98 -0.01
C GLY A 215 8.39 12.87 1.04
N LEU A 216 9.63 12.46 1.30
CA LEU A 216 10.01 11.30 2.12
C LEU A 216 9.59 11.35 3.61
N GLY A 217 8.96 12.43 4.08
CA GLY A 217 8.55 12.58 5.48
C GLY A 217 9.62 13.21 6.36
N PRO A 218 9.63 12.94 7.68
CA PRO A 218 10.61 13.49 8.61
C PRO A 218 11.99 12.80 8.50
N LEU A 219 13.04 13.52 8.89
CA LEU A 219 14.40 12.95 9.04
C LEU A 219 14.49 12.06 10.29
N PRO A 220 15.37 11.04 10.32
CA PRO A 220 16.38 10.67 9.32
C PRO A 220 15.82 9.95 8.09
N GLN A 221 16.46 10.15 6.92
CA GLN A 221 16.06 9.47 5.67
C GLN A 221 17.30 9.02 4.88
N SER A 222 17.21 7.85 4.25
CA SER A 222 18.25 7.30 3.38
C SER A 222 17.63 6.43 2.28
N LEU A 223 18.23 6.47 1.09
CA LEU A 223 17.76 5.73 -0.08
C LEU A 223 18.81 4.76 -0.56
N TYR A 224 18.41 3.54 -0.87
CA TYR A 224 19.23 2.54 -1.52
C TYR A 224 18.65 2.26 -2.92
N ASN A 225 19.43 2.54 -3.97
CA ASN A 225 18.98 2.53 -5.37
C ASN A 225 17.66 3.30 -5.60
N GLY A 226 17.44 4.37 -4.83
CA GLY A 226 16.22 5.18 -4.85
C GLY A 226 15.15 4.75 -3.86
N GLU A 227 15.17 3.51 -3.37
CA GLU A 227 14.18 3.01 -2.42
C GLU A 227 14.44 3.52 -0.99
N PRO A 228 13.43 4.05 -0.28
CA PRO A 228 13.59 4.47 1.09
C PRO A 228 13.88 3.28 2.04
N LEU A 229 14.73 3.53 3.03
CA LEU A 229 14.96 2.62 4.15
C LEU A 229 13.89 2.84 5.23
N GLN A 230 13.41 1.75 5.83
CA GLN A 230 12.35 1.83 6.85
C GLN A 230 12.91 2.18 8.22
N ASP A 231 12.06 2.63 9.14
CA ASP A 231 12.47 3.01 10.50
C ASP A 231 13.18 1.86 11.25
N GLU A 232 12.73 0.62 11.02
CA GLU A 232 13.33 -0.61 11.56
C GLU A 232 14.77 -0.82 11.07
N ASP A 233 15.07 -0.43 9.83
CA ASP A 233 16.39 -0.59 9.21
C ASP A 233 17.45 0.27 9.92
N PHE A 234 17.07 1.40 10.53
CA PHE A 234 18.02 2.32 11.18
C PHE A 234 18.65 1.74 12.45
N VAL A 235 18.02 0.73 13.09
CA VAL A 235 18.61 0.06 14.26
C VAL A 235 19.92 -0.65 13.90
N LYS A 236 20.01 -1.19 12.67
CA LYS A 236 21.21 -1.84 12.12
C LYS A 236 21.42 -1.47 10.65
N LEU A 237 21.59 -0.18 10.40
CA LEU A 237 21.66 0.38 9.04
C LEU A 237 22.72 -0.30 8.15
N GLU A 238 23.89 -0.64 8.71
CA GLU A 238 24.95 -1.34 7.97
C GLU A 238 24.49 -2.73 7.48
N VAL A 239 23.82 -3.50 8.33
CA VAL A 239 23.35 -4.86 8.01
C VAL A 239 22.21 -4.80 7.00
N ALA A 240 21.27 -3.86 7.17
CA ALA A 240 20.15 -3.67 6.26
C ALA A 240 20.64 -3.34 4.84
N ILE A 241 21.60 -2.43 4.69
CA ILE A 241 22.17 -2.07 3.39
C ILE A 241 22.90 -3.26 2.76
N LEU A 242 23.72 -3.99 3.52
CA LEU A 242 24.41 -5.17 3.00
C LEU A 242 23.43 -6.27 2.56
N GLN A 243 22.35 -6.49 3.31
CA GLN A 243 21.31 -7.44 2.94
C GLN A 243 20.61 -7.03 1.63
N ARG A 244 20.19 -5.76 1.51
CA ARG A 244 19.62 -5.22 0.27
C ARG A 244 20.59 -5.34 -0.90
N MET A 245 21.90 -5.12 -0.69
CA MET A 245 22.91 -5.33 -1.72
C MET A 245 22.95 -6.77 -2.23
N VAL A 246 22.86 -7.76 -1.33
CA VAL A 246 22.83 -9.17 -1.72
C VAL A 246 21.57 -9.48 -2.54
N ASP A 247 20.41 -9.00 -2.09
CA ASP A 247 19.12 -9.25 -2.74
C ASP A 247 19.08 -8.60 -4.13
N THR A 248 19.48 -7.34 -4.27
CA THR A 248 19.58 -6.65 -5.57
C THR A 248 20.59 -7.31 -6.50
N THR A 249 21.69 -7.87 -5.97
CA THR A 249 22.68 -8.57 -6.81
C THR A 249 22.05 -9.76 -7.53
N VAL A 250 21.14 -10.49 -6.86
CA VAL A 250 20.42 -11.62 -7.48
C VAL A 250 19.55 -11.15 -8.64
N GLU A 251 18.91 -9.99 -8.53
CA GLU A 251 18.10 -9.41 -9.62
C GLU A 251 18.95 -8.90 -10.77
N LEU A 252 20.04 -8.18 -10.47
CA LEU A 252 21.00 -7.74 -11.47
C LEU A 252 21.61 -8.92 -12.25
N GLN A 253 21.91 -10.04 -11.58
CA GLN A 253 22.34 -11.27 -12.24
C GLN A 253 21.31 -11.79 -13.24
N LYS A 254 20.01 -11.73 -12.91
CA LYS A 254 18.93 -12.10 -13.85
C LYS A 254 18.94 -11.16 -15.08
N TYR A 255 19.05 -9.85 -14.88
CA TYR A 255 19.07 -8.88 -16.00
C TYR A 255 20.29 -8.99 -16.91
N VAL A 256 21.46 -9.29 -16.32
CA VAL A 256 22.68 -9.56 -17.11
C VAL A 256 22.54 -10.87 -17.87
N LEU A 257 21.95 -11.91 -17.26
CA LEU A 257 21.75 -13.22 -17.89
C LEU A 257 20.78 -13.16 -19.08
N THR A 258 19.69 -12.39 -18.95
CA THR A 258 18.72 -12.16 -20.03
C THR A 258 19.24 -11.22 -21.13
N GLY A 259 20.35 -10.52 -20.86
CA GLY A 259 20.98 -9.59 -21.80
C GLY A 259 20.31 -8.20 -21.85
N ILE A 260 19.39 -7.91 -20.93
CA ILE A 260 18.76 -6.60 -20.79
C ILE A 260 19.82 -5.57 -20.34
N LEU A 261 20.65 -5.95 -19.37
CA LEU A 261 21.76 -5.12 -18.91
C LEU A 261 23.08 -5.54 -19.57
N ASN A 262 23.73 -4.59 -20.21
CA ASN A 262 24.98 -4.80 -20.95
C ASN A 262 26.02 -3.70 -20.65
N ASP A 263 27.24 -3.86 -21.15
CA ASP A 263 28.34 -2.94 -20.88
C ASP A 263 28.15 -1.52 -21.46
N GLN A 264 27.22 -1.34 -22.40
CA GLN A 264 26.93 -0.06 -23.05
C GLN A 264 25.82 0.74 -22.34
N THR A 265 25.09 0.09 -21.44
CA THR A 265 23.95 0.71 -20.74
C THR A 265 24.47 1.38 -19.46
N ASP A 266 24.06 2.61 -19.21
CA ASP A 266 24.30 3.25 -17.92
C ASP A 266 23.42 2.56 -16.87
N THR A 267 24.07 2.11 -15.79
CA THR A 267 23.42 1.30 -14.74
C THR A 267 22.42 2.11 -13.93
N VAL A 268 22.70 3.38 -13.66
CA VAL A 268 21.82 4.26 -12.90
C VAL A 268 20.62 4.65 -13.74
N ASP A 269 20.82 4.98 -15.01
CA ASP A 269 19.71 5.24 -15.92
C ASP A 269 18.82 4.02 -16.10
N PHE A 270 19.41 2.83 -16.21
CA PHE A 270 18.63 1.58 -16.28
C PHE A 270 17.75 1.40 -15.04
N LEU A 271 18.32 1.53 -13.83
CA LEU A 271 17.58 1.40 -12.58
C LEU A 271 16.45 2.44 -12.48
N MET A 272 16.68 3.67 -12.92
CA MET A 272 15.71 4.77 -12.84
C MET A 272 14.68 4.79 -13.99
N VAL A 273 14.85 3.94 -15.00
CA VAL A 273 13.85 3.69 -16.05
C VAL A 273 12.93 2.52 -15.69
N MET A 274 13.29 1.72 -14.68
CA MET A 274 12.44 0.63 -14.21
C MET A 274 11.06 1.13 -13.75
N ASN A 275 10.07 0.23 -13.82
CA ASN A 275 8.66 0.55 -13.57
C ASN A 275 8.38 1.04 -12.13
N ASN A 276 9.33 0.99 -11.21
CA ASN A 276 9.16 1.45 -9.82
C ASN A 276 9.69 2.87 -9.56
N ALA A 277 10.42 3.51 -10.49
CA ALA A 277 11.04 4.82 -10.24
C ALA A 277 10.06 6.01 -10.35
N VAL A 278 10.01 6.89 -9.35
CA VAL A 278 9.11 8.04 -9.25
C VAL A 278 9.86 9.32 -8.83
N PRO A 279 9.42 10.51 -9.26
CA PRO A 279 10.06 11.78 -8.91
C PRO A 279 9.79 12.23 -7.47
N ARG A 280 8.74 11.71 -6.84
CA ARG A 280 8.31 12.04 -5.48
C ARG A 280 7.63 10.82 -4.86
N ILE A 281 7.93 10.57 -3.60
CA ILE A 281 7.30 9.54 -2.77
C ILE A 281 6.48 10.26 -1.72
N ASN A 282 5.21 9.89 -1.58
CA ASN A 282 4.36 10.40 -0.53
C ASN A 282 3.94 9.25 0.39
N PRO A 283 4.42 9.21 1.64
CA PRO A 283 4.05 8.19 2.62
C PRO A 283 2.54 8.06 2.81
N LEU A 284 1.79 9.17 2.69
CA LEU A 284 0.32 9.15 2.79
C LEU A 284 -0.32 8.34 1.67
N ILE A 285 0.29 8.26 0.49
CA ILE A 285 -0.22 7.44 -0.61
C ILE A 285 0.13 5.96 -0.38
N LEU A 286 1.36 5.68 0.07
CA LEU A 286 1.85 4.30 0.16
C LEU A 286 1.37 3.54 1.40
N HIS A 287 1.19 4.22 2.54
CA HIS A 287 0.90 3.59 3.83
C HIS A 287 -0.57 3.72 4.29
N THR A 288 -1.41 4.44 3.55
CA THR A 288 -2.84 4.59 3.91
C THR A 288 -3.62 3.34 3.51
N GLU A 289 -4.44 2.82 4.44
CA GLU A 289 -5.46 1.83 4.10
C GLU A 289 -6.53 2.48 3.23
N TRP A 290 -6.61 2.05 1.97
CA TRP A 290 -7.50 2.64 0.99
C TRP A 290 -8.97 2.32 1.28
N GLN A 291 -9.81 3.34 1.28
CA GLN A 291 -11.26 3.16 1.19
C GLN A 291 -11.63 3.01 -0.30
N TYR A 292 -12.29 1.91 -0.65
CA TYR A 292 -12.74 1.65 -2.02
C TYR A 292 -14.23 1.99 -2.19
N LEU A 293 -14.54 2.76 -3.22
CA LEU A 293 -15.90 3.09 -3.61
C LEU A 293 -16.49 1.96 -4.45
N ASN A 294 -17.72 1.55 -4.10
CA ASN A 294 -18.48 0.67 -4.97
C ASN A 294 -19.24 1.51 -6.01
N LEU A 295 -18.80 1.43 -7.27
CA LEU A 295 -19.31 2.26 -8.37
C LEU A 295 -20.38 1.53 -9.22
N ILE A 296 -20.87 0.38 -8.75
CA ILE A 296 -21.83 -0.47 -9.45
C ILE A 296 -23.23 -0.21 -8.87
N SER A 297 -24.17 0.26 -9.70
CA SER A 297 -25.56 0.48 -9.29
C SER A 297 -26.27 -0.85 -9.01
N THR A 298 -27.09 -0.89 -7.96
CA THR A 298 -27.88 -2.09 -7.65
C THR A 298 -29.21 -2.15 -8.39
N SER A 299 -29.81 -1.02 -8.78
CA SER A 299 -31.01 -0.92 -9.66
C SER A 299 -31.66 0.47 -9.71
N VAL A 300 -31.28 1.41 -8.83
CA VAL A 300 -31.95 2.72 -8.71
C VAL A 300 -31.26 3.78 -9.58
N THR A 301 -32.00 4.39 -10.50
CA THR A 301 -31.57 5.58 -11.24
C THR A 301 -32.18 6.82 -10.60
N ALA A 302 -31.37 7.57 -9.85
CA ALA A 302 -31.75 8.89 -9.35
C ALA A 302 -31.08 9.98 -10.21
N ASP A 303 -31.83 11.04 -10.50
CA ASP A 303 -31.24 12.25 -11.10
C ASP A 303 -30.39 12.96 -10.04
N ILE A 304 -29.21 13.43 -10.42
CA ILE A 304 -28.30 14.19 -9.54
C ILE A 304 -28.92 15.51 -9.06
N GLU A 305 -29.87 16.06 -9.82
CA GLU A 305 -30.63 17.26 -9.45
C GLU A 305 -31.75 16.99 -8.43
N ASP A 306 -32.16 15.71 -8.23
CA ASP A 306 -33.15 15.31 -7.23
C ASP A 306 -32.50 14.92 -5.90
N PHE A 307 -32.19 15.95 -5.12
CA PHE A 307 -31.63 15.81 -3.77
C PHE A 307 -32.49 14.94 -2.84
N SER A 308 -33.83 14.97 -3.02
CA SER A 308 -34.74 14.27 -2.11
C SER A 308 -34.65 12.75 -2.26
N THR A 309 -34.60 12.27 -3.49
CA THR A 309 -34.39 10.84 -3.78
C THR A 309 -32.97 10.43 -3.41
N PHE A 310 -31.97 11.25 -3.74
CA PHE A 310 -30.56 10.98 -3.43
C PHE A 310 -30.30 10.82 -1.93
N PHE A 311 -30.98 11.58 -1.08
CA PHE A 311 -30.80 11.52 0.36
C PHE A 311 -31.04 10.12 0.94
N PHE A 312 -32.06 9.41 0.44
CA PHE A 312 -32.46 8.08 0.93
C PHE A 312 -31.68 6.91 0.32
N LEU A 313 -30.83 7.18 -0.68
CA LEU A 313 -29.97 6.16 -1.27
C LEU A 313 -28.93 5.65 -0.27
N ASP A 314 -28.55 4.39 -0.42
CA ASP A 314 -27.42 3.83 0.30
C ASP A 314 -26.08 4.34 -0.25
N SER A 315 -24.98 4.03 0.42
CA SER A 315 -23.66 4.54 0.00
C SER A 315 -23.24 4.03 -1.39
N GLN A 316 -23.67 2.83 -1.79
CA GLN A 316 -23.32 2.23 -3.08
C GLN A 316 -24.05 2.93 -4.23
N ASP A 317 -25.37 3.10 -4.12
CA ASP A 317 -26.16 3.77 -5.16
C ASP A 317 -25.80 5.27 -5.23
N LYS A 318 -25.49 5.92 -4.09
CA LYS A 318 -24.93 7.29 -4.09
C LYS A 318 -23.66 7.39 -4.93
N SER A 319 -22.72 6.46 -4.76
CA SER A 319 -21.49 6.39 -5.56
C SER A 319 -21.76 6.16 -7.04
N ALA A 320 -22.69 5.27 -7.38
CA ALA A 320 -23.05 4.98 -8.77
C ALA A 320 -23.68 6.19 -9.48
N VAL A 321 -24.61 6.90 -8.80
CA VAL A 321 -25.27 8.11 -9.35
C VAL A 321 -24.25 9.21 -9.62
N ILE A 322 -23.26 9.42 -8.74
CA ILE A 322 -22.19 10.40 -8.98
C ILE A 322 -21.32 9.97 -10.16
N ALA A 323 -20.98 8.69 -10.28
CA ALA A 323 -20.15 8.17 -11.37
C ALA A 323 -20.82 8.34 -12.74
N GLU A 324 -22.12 8.08 -12.85
CA GLU A 324 -22.90 8.17 -14.09
C GLU A 324 -23.10 9.60 -14.58
N ASN A 325 -23.21 10.56 -13.65
CA ASN A 325 -23.41 11.97 -13.95
C ASN A 325 -22.11 12.79 -14.02
N MET A 326 -20.95 12.13 -13.91
CA MET A 326 -19.65 12.82 -13.91
C MET A 326 -19.23 13.24 -15.32
N HIS A 327 -18.75 14.48 -15.45
CA HIS A 327 -18.16 14.98 -16.69
C HIS A 327 -16.63 15.01 -16.59
N TYR A 328 -15.97 14.33 -17.53
CA TYR A 328 -14.51 14.20 -17.53
C TYR A 328 -13.81 15.14 -18.50
N LEU A 329 -12.74 15.76 -18.02
CA LEU A 329 -11.72 16.38 -18.85
C LEU A 329 -10.70 15.31 -19.25
N THR A 330 -10.49 15.11 -20.55
CA THR A 330 -9.45 14.22 -21.10
C THR A 330 -8.38 15.02 -21.84
N PRO A 331 -7.14 14.52 -21.96
CA PRO A 331 -6.06 15.16 -22.71
C PRO A 331 -6.36 15.18 -24.22
N GLU A 332 -6.86 14.06 -24.75
CA GLU A 332 -7.26 13.85 -26.15
C GLU A 332 -8.67 13.22 -26.21
N ASP A 333 -9.36 13.36 -27.33
CA ASP A 333 -10.76 12.92 -27.49
C ASP A 333 -10.90 11.44 -27.90
N ASP A 334 -9.90 10.88 -28.60
CA ASP A 334 -9.95 9.55 -29.23
C ASP A 334 -9.03 8.52 -28.55
N ARG A 335 -8.80 8.64 -27.24
CA ARG A 335 -7.95 7.70 -26.48
C ARG A 335 -8.62 7.20 -25.22
N LEU A 336 -8.38 5.94 -24.91
CA LEU A 336 -8.68 5.34 -23.62
C LEU A 336 -7.88 6.07 -22.54
N SER A 337 -8.54 6.42 -21.43
CA SER A 337 -7.86 6.95 -20.24
C SER A 337 -8.00 5.91 -19.12
N PRO A 338 -7.01 5.03 -18.92
CA PRO A 338 -7.08 3.97 -17.92
C PRO A 338 -7.15 4.52 -16.48
N VAL A 339 -6.69 5.76 -16.26
CA VAL A 339 -6.66 6.39 -14.93
C VAL A 339 -7.70 7.51 -14.82
N THR A 340 -8.52 7.45 -13.78
CA THR A 340 -9.59 8.42 -13.49
C THR A 340 -9.38 9.07 -12.14
N PHE A 341 -9.18 10.39 -12.15
CA PHE A 341 -9.10 11.21 -10.94
C PHE A 341 -10.41 11.96 -10.70
N TRP A 342 -10.97 11.88 -9.49
CA TRP A 342 -11.96 12.84 -8.99
C TRP A 342 -11.32 13.73 -7.95
N ILE A 343 -11.38 15.04 -8.15
CA ILE A 343 -10.93 16.03 -7.16
C ILE A 343 -12.11 16.48 -6.34
N ILE A 344 -12.02 16.34 -5.02
CA ILE A 344 -13.01 16.81 -4.07
C ILE A 344 -12.43 18.03 -3.35
N ALA A 345 -13.06 19.20 -3.52
CA ALA A 345 -12.67 20.40 -2.78
C ALA A 345 -13.77 21.46 -2.81
N ASP A 346 -13.57 22.50 -1.99
CA ASP A 346 -14.22 23.80 -2.16
C ASP A 346 -13.40 24.68 -3.13
N PHE A 347 -13.85 24.83 -4.39
CA PHE A 347 -13.14 25.61 -5.41
C PHE A 347 -13.31 27.12 -5.27
N ASP A 348 -14.20 27.56 -4.38
CA ASP A 348 -14.31 28.96 -4.00
C ASP A 348 -13.23 29.33 -2.95
N LYS A 349 -12.63 28.33 -2.27
CA LYS A 349 -11.46 28.51 -1.39
C LYS A 349 -10.12 28.41 -2.14
N PRO A 350 -9.06 29.08 -1.65
CA PRO A 350 -7.75 29.04 -2.29
C PRO A 350 -7.13 27.64 -2.28
N SER A 351 -7.34 26.85 -1.22
CA SER A 351 -6.83 25.48 -1.08
C SER A 351 -7.37 24.56 -2.19
N GLY A 352 -8.69 24.57 -2.45
CA GLY A 352 -9.29 23.80 -3.53
C GLY A 352 -8.84 24.22 -4.93
N ARG A 353 -8.68 25.54 -5.17
CA ARG A 353 -8.11 26.05 -6.44
C ARG A 353 -6.67 25.60 -6.66
N LYS A 354 -5.85 25.60 -5.60
CA LYS A 354 -4.47 25.11 -5.66
C LYS A 354 -4.44 23.61 -6.02
N LEU A 355 -5.31 22.78 -5.45
CA LEU A 355 -5.38 21.36 -5.80
C LEU A 355 -5.77 21.15 -7.27
N LEU A 356 -6.81 21.84 -7.74
CA LEU A 356 -7.23 21.77 -9.14
C LEU A 356 -6.12 22.24 -10.09
N PHE A 357 -5.36 23.28 -9.73
CA PHE A 357 -4.22 23.73 -10.52
C PHE A 357 -3.12 22.67 -10.62
N LYS A 358 -2.80 22.00 -9.50
CA LYS A 358 -1.79 20.93 -9.44
C LYS A 358 -2.20 19.73 -10.31
N ALA A 359 -3.46 19.32 -10.27
CA ALA A 359 -3.98 18.28 -11.16
C ALA A 359 -3.94 18.68 -12.64
N LEU A 360 -4.31 19.92 -12.98
CA LEU A 360 -4.22 20.42 -14.35
C LEU A 360 -2.78 20.52 -14.86
N LYS A 361 -1.79 20.73 -13.97
CA LYS A 361 -0.35 20.66 -14.26
C LYS A 361 0.03 19.22 -14.60
N HIS A 362 -0.38 18.24 -13.78
CA HIS A 362 -0.16 16.82 -14.03
C HIS A 362 -0.72 16.34 -15.38
N MET A 363 -1.95 16.72 -15.72
CA MET A 363 -2.54 16.36 -17.02
C MET A 363 -1.79 16.95 -18.24
N LYS A 364 -0.78 17.82 -18.05
CA LYS A 364 0.04 18.33 -19.18
C LYS A 364 1.13 17.33 -19.55
N THR A 365 1.62 16.61 -18.56
CA THR A 365 2.68 15.63 -18.70
C THR A 365 2.09 14.25 -18.99
N SER A 366 0.99 13.90 -18.33
CA SER A 366 0.26 12.65 -18.55
C SER A 366 -0.72 12.72 -19.71
N VAL A 367 -0.81 11.60 -20.46
CA VAL A 367 -1.84 11.38 -21.49
C VAL A 367 -2.82 10.25 -21.12
N HIS A 368 -2.63 9.57 -19.99
CA HIS A 368 -3.39 8.37 -19.59
C HIS A 368 -4.49 8.70 -18.56
N SER A 369 -4.47 9.92 -18.01
CA SER A 369 -5.38 10.35 -16.95
C SER A 369 -6.52 11.24 -17.44
N ARG A 370 -7.72 10.99 -16.91
CA ARG A 370 -8.90 11.87 -17.04
C ARG A 370 -9.31 12.44 -15.68
N LEU A 371 -9.92 13.62 -15.70
CA LEU A 371 -10.21 14.40 -14.49
C LEU A 371 -11.70 14.75 -14.37
N GLY A 372 -12.31 14.37 -13.25
CA GLY A 372 -13.63 14.79 -12.77
C GLY A 372 -13.54 15.66 -11.51
N VAL A 373 -14.62 16.36 -11.18
CA VAL A 373 -14.67 17.34 -10.10
C VAL A 373 -15.91 17.14 -9.24
N ILE A 374 -15.71 17.04 -7.92
CA ILE A 374 -16.76 16.95 -6.90
C ILE A 374 -16.67 18.18 -5.99
N TYR A 375 -17.83 18.75 -5.65
CA TYR A 375 -17.93 20.02 -4.95
C TYR A 375 -18.20 19.77 -3.46
N ASN A 376 -17.29 20.19 -2.58
CA ASN A 376 -17.46 20.09 -1.13
C ASN A 376 -17.41 21.47 -0.46
N PRO A 377 -18.44 22.32 -0.64
CA PRO A 377 -18.42 23.70 -0.16
C PRO A 377 -18.37 23.78 1.38
N THR A 378 -17.57 24.72 1.89
CA THR A 378 -17.41 24.98 3.34
C THR A 378 -18.56 25.83 3.90
N SER A 379 -18.98 26.83 3.13
CA SER A 379 -20.02 27.80 3.50
C SER A 379 -21.41 27.30 3.12
N LYS A 380 -22.46 27.99 3.60
CA LYS A 380 -23.82 27.76 3.12
C LYS A 380 -23.89 27.89 1.59
N ILE A 381 -24.56 26.92 0.98
CA ILE A 381 -24.72 26.81 -0.47
C ILE A 381 -25.69 27.90 -0.93
N ASP A 382 -25.13 29.05 -1.30
CA ASP A 382 -25.82 30.19 -1.85
C ASP A 382 -25.17 30.58 -3.19
N GLU A 383 -25.87 31.38 -4.00
CA GLU A 383 -25.36 31.81 -5.31
C GLU A 383 -24.03 32.59 -5.18
N GLU A 384 -23.88 33.43 -4.16
CA GLU A 384 -22.67 34.23 -3.96
C GLU A 384 -21.45 33.37 -3.60
N ASN A 385 -21.66 32.32 -2.80
CA ASN A 385 -20.59 31.47 -2.27
C ASN A 385 -20.14 30.36 -3.22
N THR A 386 -20.89 30.12 -4.31
CA THR A 386 -20.63 29.04 -5.27
C THR A 386 -20.28 29.55 -6.66
N ALA A 387 -19.88 30.83 -6.79
CA ALA A 387 -19.66 31.47 -8.08
C ALA A 387 -18.61 30.74 -8.95
N ILE A 388 -17.48 30.34 -8.36
CA ILE A 388 -16.43 29.62 -9.09
C ILE A 388 -16.86 28.19 -9.37
N SER A 389 -17.42 27.51 -8.37
CA SER A 389 -17.92 26.13 -8.50
C SER A 389 -18.98 25.99 -9.61
N ARG A 390 -19.95 26.93 -9.69
CA ARG A 390 -20.92 27.03 -10.79
C ARG A 390 -20.25 27.33 -12.13
N GLY A 391 -19.22 28.16 -12.13
CA GLY A 391 -18.43 28.47 -13.32
C GLY A 391 -17.73 27.24 -13.90
N ILE A 392 -17.19 26.40 -13.02
CA ILE A 392 -16.55 25.13 -13.39
C ILE A 392 -17.59 24.17 -13.97
N LEU A 393 -18.73 23.96 -13.29
CA LEU A 393 -19.78 23.05 -13.75
C LEU A 393 -20.36 23.50 -15.10
N ALA A 394 -20.66 24.79 -15.24
CA ALA A 394 -21.12 25.35 -16.52
C ALA A 394 -20.10 25.15 -17.64
N ALA A 395 -18.80 25.21 -17.33
CA ALA A 395 -17.75 24.98 -18.31
C ALA A 395 -17.72 23.52 -18.77
N PHE A 396 -17.81 22.56 -17.85
CA PHE A 396 -17.88 21.12 -18.18
C PHE A 396 -19.08 20.78 -19.08
N LEU A 397 -20.22 21.45 -18.87
CA LEU A 397 -21.46 21.19 -19.60
C LEU A 397 -21.55 21.85 -20.99
N THR A 398 -20.79 22.92 -21.23
CA THR A 398 -20.99 23.77 -22.43
C THR A 398 -19.79 23.90 -23.34
N GLN A 399 -18.57 23.63 -22.86
CA GLN A 399 -17.34 23.91 -23.60
C GLN A 399 -16.66 22.64 -24.10
N GLU A 400 -16.03 22.72 -25.28
CA GLU A 400 -15.14 21.66 -25.75
C GLU A 400 -13.90 21.53 -24.85
N LYS A 401 -13.39 20.30 -24.69
CA LYS A 401 -12.33 19.95 -23.72
C LYS A 401 -11.05 20.79 -23.85
N ARG A 402 -10.64 21.14 -25.08
CA ARG A 402 -9.46 21.99 -25.34
C ARG A 402 -9.60 23.39 -24.75
N PHE A 403 -10.78 23.98 -24.86
CA PHE A 403 -11.07 25.31 -24.31
C PHE A 403 -11.35 25.23 -22.82
N LEU A 404 -12.08 24.20 -22.37
CA LEU A 404 -12.35 23.90 -20.96
C LEU A 404 -11.07 23.90 -20.14
N ARG A 405 -10.05 23.16 -20.57
CA ARG A 405 -8.75 23.10 -19.88
C ARG A 405 -8.09 24.47 -19.70
N LYS A 406 -8.10 25.30 -20.75
CA LYS A 406 -7.53 26.66 -20.69
C LYS A 406 -8.33 27.55 -19.74
N PHE A 407 -9.65 27.37 -19.68
CA PHE A 407 -10.54 28.12 -18.80
C PHE A 407 -10.38 27.73 -17.33
N LEU A 408 -10.37 26.43 -17.00
CA LEU A 408 -10.15 25.96 -15.63
C LEU A 408 -8.80 26.45 -15.07
N ARG A 409 -7.75 26.49 -15.91
CA ARG A 409 -6.45 27.07 -15.53
C ARG A 409 -6.50 28.58 -15.27
N LYS A 410 -7.43 29.32 -15.87
CA LYS A 410 -7.65 30.73 -15.53
C LYS A 410 -8.41 30.87 -14.21
N LEU A 411 -9.46 30.07 -14.00
CA LEU A 411 -10.28 30.09 -12.78
C LEU A 411 -9.51 29.71 -11.52
N THR A 412 -8.45 28.91 -11.65
CA THR A 412 -7.58 28.51 -10.54
C THR A 412 -6.64 29.63 -10.06
N LYS A 413 -6.46 30.71 -10.83
CA LYS A 413 -5.61 31.84 -10.42
C LYS A 413 -6.29 32.70 -9.35
N GLU A 414 -5.54 33.07 -8.32
CA GLU A 414 -6.06 33.92 -7.24
C GLU A 414 -6.51 35.30 -7.71
N GLU A 415 -5.79 35.91 -8.67
CA GLU A 415 -6.17 37.19 -9.30
C GLU A 415 -7.55 37.14 -9.98
N THR A 416 -7.89 35.99 -10.58
CA THR A 416 -9.18 35.81 -11.25
C THR A 416 -10.29 35.62 -10.24
N ALA A 417 -10.03 34.87 -9.17
CA ALA A 417 -10.98 34.70 -8.08
C ALA A 417 -11.29 36.01 -7.36
N THR A 418 -10.27 36.82 -7.01
CA THR A 418 -10.49 38.13 -6.37
C THR A 418 -11.27 39.08 -7.26
N ALA A 419 -11.01 39.07 -8.57
CA ALA A 419 -11.79 39.84 -9.54
C ALA A 419 -13.27 39.39 -9.59
N ILE A 420 -13.55 38.08 -9.55
CA ILE A 420 -14.92 37.55 -9.51
C ILE A 420 -15.63 37.98 -8.22
N TYR A 421 -14.96 37.89 -7.06
CA TYR A 421 -15.54 38.34 -5.78
C TYR A 421 -15.76 39.85 -5.71
N SER A 422 -14.98 40.64 -6.45
CA SER A 422 -15.18 42.10 -6.59
C SER A 422 -16.33 42.49 -7.55
N GLY A 423 -17.02 41.52 -8.15
CA GLY A 423 -18.21 41.74 -8.99
C GLY A 423 -17.96 41.70 -10.51
N VAL A 424 -16.78 41.29 -10.96
CA VAL A 424 -16.52 41.08 -12.39
C VAL A 424 -17.26 39.83 -12.88
N LYS A 425 -18.07 39.97 -13.94
CA LYS A 425 -18.82 38.85 -14.52
C LYS A 425 -17.87 37.78 -15.06
N ILE A 426 -18.05 36.53 -14.65
CA ILE A 426 -17.20 35.39 -15.01
C ILE A 426 -16.98 35.22 -16.54
N LYS A 427 -17.94 35.67 -17.36
CA LYS A 427 -17.87 35.64 -18.83
C LYS A 427 -16.74 36.45 -19.44
N THR A 428 -16.17 37.43 -18.72
CA THR A 428 -15.02 38.21 -19.20
C THR A 428 -13.74 37.38 -19.27
N PHE A 429 -13.67 36.26 -18.55
CA PHE A 429 -12.50 35.38 -18.51
C PHE A 429 -12.51 34.27 -19.58
N LEU A 430 -13.62 34.10 -20.29
CA LEU A 430 -13.77 33.15 -21.39
C LEU A 430 -12.76 33.47 -22.52
N ALA A 431 -12.10 32.45 -23.07
CA ALA A 431 -11.15 32.63 -24.16
C ALA A 431 -11.85 32.84 -25.51
N GLU A 432 -11.12 33.37 -26.49
CA GLU A 432 -11.59 33.45 -27.88
C GLU A 432 -11.83 32.04 -28.44
N GLY A 433 -13.05 31.78 -28.92
CA GLY A 433 -13.50 30.46 -29.41
C GLY A 433 -14.51 29.73 -28.52
N MET A 434 -14.75 30.19 -27.28
CA MET A 434 -15.77 29.59 -26.39
C MET A 434 -17.19 30.06 -26.73
N ASP A 435 -18.18 29.18 -26.56
CA ASP A 435 -19.59 29.57 -26.67
C ASP A 435 -20.02 30.33 -25.41
N LYS A 436 -19.93 31.66 -25.50
CA LYS A 436 -20.28 32.58 -24.41
C LYS A 436 -21.76 32.57 -24.09
N ASN A 437 -22.63 32.34 -25.09
CA ASN A 437 -24.07 32.41 -24.92
C ASN A 437 -24.60 31.14 -24.24
N ALA A 438 -24.13 29.97 -24.68
CA ALA A 438 -24.46 28.71 -24.02
C ALA A 438 -23.95 28.67 -22.57
N PHE A 439 -22.73 29.13 -22.34
CA PHE A 439 -22.15 29.24 -21.00
C PHE A 439 -22.97 30.15 -20.09
N GLU A 440 -23.28 31.38 -20.52
CA GLU A 440 -24.04 32.34 -19.68
C GLU A 440 -25.45 31.83 -19.39
N LYS A 441 -26.11 31.19 -20.37
CA LYS A 441 -27.41 30.55 -20.14
C LYS A 441 -27.30 29.46 -19.08
N LYS A 442 -26.37 28.51 -19.24
CA LYS A 442 -26.25 27.37 -18.33
C LYS A 442 -25.82 27.81 -16.92
N TYR A 443 -24.86 28.72 -16.82
CA TYR A 443 -24.39 29.30 -15.54
C TYR A 443 -25.53 29.90 -14.71
N ASN A 444 -26.46 30.62 -15.35
CA ASN A 444 -27.60 31.22 -14.66
C ASN A 444 -28.74 30.23 -14.37
N THR A 445 -28.77 29.06 -15.02
CA THR A 445 -29.81 28.03 -14.82
C THR A 445 -29.40 26.85 -13.94
N ILE A 446 -28.11 26.72 -13.58
CA ILE A 446 -27.64 25.63 -12.72
C ILE A 446 -28.28 25.76 -11.34
N GLY A 447 -29.03 24.74 -10.93
CA GLY A 447 -29.64 24.67 -9.61
C GLY A 447 -28.61 24.41 -8.51
N LEU A 448 -28.96 24.79 -7.28
CA LEU A 448 -28.11 24.56 -6.10
C LEU A 448 -28.11 23.10 -5.63
N ASN A 449 -29.11 22.30 -6.06
CA ASN A 449 -29.30 20.91 -5.64
C ASN A 449 -28.07 20.03 -5.93
N ILE A 450 -27.40 20.21 -7.07
CA ILE A 450 -26.21 19.43 -7.44
C ILE A 450 -25.10 19.59 -6.39
N PHE A 451 -24.89 20.82 -5.87
CA PHE A 451 -23.89 21.07 -4.83
C PHE A 451 -24.29 20.47 -3.49
N GLN A 452 -25.59 20.43 -3.18
CA GLN A 452 -26.10 19.75 -1.98
C GLN A 452 -25.92 18.23 -2.09
N THR A 453 -26.22 17.65 -3.26
CA THR A 453 -26.01 16.24 -3.58
C THR A 453 -24.53 15.86 -3.44
N HIS A 454 -23.62 16.64 -4.03
CA HIS A 454 -22.17 16.42 -3.90
C HIS A 454 -21.68 16.55 -2.45
N GLN A 455 -22.18 17.54 -1.70
CA GLN A 455 -21.83 17.70 -0.29
C GLN A 455 -22.31 16.51 0.55
N LEU A 456 -23.53 16.02 0.32
CA LEU A 456 -24.05 14.84 1.00
C LEU A 456 -23.25 13.59 0.68
N PHE A 457 -22.86 13.40 -0.59
CA PHE A 457 -21.97 12.32 -1.00
C PHE A 457 -20.63 12.36 -0.22
N CYS A 458 -20.02 13.54 -0.10
CA CYS A 458 -18.78 13.71 0.65
C CYS A 458 -18.94 13.33 2.13
N GLN A 459 -20.07 13.67 2.75
CA GLN A 459 -20.33 13.37 4.17
C GLN A 459 -20.71 11.91 4.41
N ASP A 460 -21.63 11.36 3.62
CA ASP A 460 -22.19 10.03 3.86
C ASP A 460 -21.26 8.92 3.38
N VAL A 461 -20.59 9.09 2.25
CA VAL A 461 -19.78 8.06 1.60
C VAL A 461 -18.30 8.24 1.94
N LEU A 462 -17.75 9.45 1.70
CA LEU A 462 -16.32 9.73 1.89
C LEU A 462 -15.96 10.10 3.34
N LYS A 463 -16.96 10.33 4.20
CA LYS A 463 -16.78 10.77 5.60
C LYS A 463 -15.98 12.08 5.75
N LEU A 464 -15.99 12.93 4.73
CA LEU A 464 -15.36 14.25 4.75
C LEU A 464 -16.27 15.30 5.36
N LEU A 465 -15.68 16.22 6.13
CA LEU A 465 -16.35 17.42 6.61
C LEU A 465 -16.47 18.48 5.48
N PRO A 466 -17.44 19.40 5.55
CA PRO A 466 -17.55 20.52 4.62
C PRO A 466 -16.24 21.31 4.49
N GLY A 467 -15.74 21.46 3.27
CA GLY A 467 -14.51 22.20 2.96
C GLY A 467 -13.22 21.37 3.02
N GLU A 468 -13.26 20.14 3.54
CA GLU A 468 -12.14 19.22 3.46
C GLU A 468 -11.91 18.74 2.03
N ILE A 469 -10.66 18.39 1.75
CA ILE A 469 -10.15 18.12 0.41
C ILE A 469 -9.82 16.63 0.31
N GLY A 470 -10.08 16.03 -0.85
CA GLY A 470 -9.74 14.64 -1.12
C GLY A 470 -9.54 14.38 -2.61
N VAL A 471 -8.97 13.22 -2.92
CA VAL A 471 -8.79 12.72 -4.29
C VAL A 471 -9.30 11.29 -4.34
N VAL A 472 -10.07 10.95 -5.38
CA VAL A 472 -10.39 9.56 -5.71
C VAL A 472 -9.62 9.18 -6.97
N ASN A 473 -8.96 8.03 -6.95
CA ASN A 473 -8.22 7.45 -8.07
C ASN A 473 -8.80 6.07 -8.39
N ASN A 474 -9.47 5.90 -9.54
CA ASN A 474 -10.16 4.66 -9.93
C ASN A 474 -11.00 4.02 -8.79
N GLY A 475 -11.76 4.85 -8.06
CA GLY A 475 -12.57 4.41 -6.93
C GLY A 475 -11.82 4.27 -5.59
N ARG A 476 -10.49 4.39 -5.56
CA ARG A 476 -9.68 4.46 -4.33
C ARG A 476 -9.70 5.87 -3.77
N PHE A 477 -10.24 6.06 -2.58
CA PHE A 477 -10.35 7.36 -1.94
C PHE A 477 -9.14 7.68 -1.04
N LEU A 478 -8.60 8.89 -1.18
CA LEU A 478 -7.55 9.47 -0.35
C LEU A 478 -8.01 10.82 0.20
N GLY A 479 -8.18 10.91 1.52
CA GLY A 479 -8.50 12.16 2.20
C GLY A 479 -8.81 11.93 3.69
N PRO A 480 -8.87 13.01 4.49
CA PRO A 480 -8.64 14.40 4.10
C PRO A 480 -7.17 14.71 3.77
N LEU A 481 -6.93 15.55 2.78
CA LEU A 481 -5.60 15.92 2.30
C LEU A 481 -5.10 17.24 2.89
N ASP A 482 -3.81 17.27 3.23
CA ASP A 482 -3.09 18.48 3.62
C ASP A 482 -2.69 19.36 2.41
N GLU A 483 -2.28 20.61 2.67
CA GLU A 483 -1.80 21.52 1.61
C GLU A 483 -0.53 21.01 0.88
N ASN A 484 0.16 20.04 1.48
CA ASN A 484 1.42 19.42 1.02
C ASN A 484 1.26 18.40 -0.12
N PHE A 485 0.09 18.32 -0.75
CA PHE A 485 -0.14 17.48 -1.93
C PHE A 485 0.31 18.20 -3.22
N TYR A 486 1.26 17.68 -4.00
CA TYR A 486 1.86 18.32 -5.18
C TYR A 486 1.40 17.70 -6.51
N ALA A 487 1.89 18.23 -7.64
CA ALA A 487 1.52 17.69 -8.96
C ALA A 487 2.18 16.33 -9.23
N GLU A 488 3.34 16.12 -8.62
CA GLU A 488 4.14 14.91 -8.69
C GLU A 488 3.50 13.77 -7.88
N ASP A 489 2.65 14.07 -6.90
CA ASP A 489 1.85 13.07 -6.16
C ASP A 489 0.76 12.43 -7.05
N PHE A 490 0.18 13.21 -7.99
CA PHE A 490 -0.73 12.65 -9.00
C PHE A 490 -0.01 11.67 -9.94
N TYR A 491 1.29 11.88 -10.20
CA TYR A 491 2.08 10.98 -11.03
C TYR A 491 2.33 9.66 -10.30
N LEU A 492 2.60 9.70 -8.99
CA LEU A 492 2.69 8.50 -8.16
C LEU A 492 1.37 7.71 -8.18
N LEU A 493 0.22 8.39 -7.98
CA LEU A 493 -1.09 7.73 -8.06
C LEU A 493 -1.38 7.11 -9.43
N GLU A 494 -1.08 7.84 -10.51
CA GLU A 494 -1.25 7.33 -11.87
C GLU A 494 -0.39 6.08 -12.11
N LYS A 495 0.87 6.12 -11.69
CA LYS A 495 1.81 5.03 -11.86
C LYS A 495 1.39 3.79 -11.07
N ILE A 496 0.96 3.95 -9.82
CA ILE A 496 0.40 2.85 -9.01
C ILE A 496 -0.76 2.17 -9.74
N THR A 497 -1.70 2.95 -10.28
CA THR A 497 -2.86 2.39 -10.98
C THR A 497 -2.47 1.67 -12.27
N LEU A 498 -1.59 2.27 -13.08
CA LEU A 498 -1.11 1.69 -14.33
C LEU A 498 -0.39 0.36 -14.10
N THR A 499 0.56 0.32 -13.16
CA THR A 499 1.33 -0.89 -12.83
C THR A 499 0.45 -1.99 -12.23
N SER A 500 -0.58 -1.64 -11.44
CA SER A 500 -1.39 -2.67 -10.75
C SER A 500 -2.33 -3.45 -11.67
N LEU A 501 -3.03 -2.76 -12.59
CA LEU A 501 -4.11 -3.32 -13.41
C LEU A 501 -4.34 -2.52 -14.70
N GLY A 502 -3.91 -1.25 -14.76
CA GLY A 502 -4.22 -0.36 -15.88
C GLY A 502 -3.65 -0.82 -17.22
N GLU A 503 -2.41 -1.34 -17.26
CA GLU A 503 -1.79 -1.84 -18.50
C GLU A 503 -2.48 -3.12 -19.00
N GLU A 504 -2.77 -4.08 -18.10
CA GLU A 504 -3.41 -5.34 -18.48
C GLU A 504 -4.87 -5.14 -18.97
N ILE A 505 -5.60 -4.23 -18.32
CA ILE A 505 -6.96 -3.87 -18.76
C ILE A 505 -6.92 -3.09 -20.07
N GLU A 506 -5.91 -2.25 -20.29
CA GLU A 506 -5.73 -1.57 -21.57
C GLU A 506 -5.48 -2.58 -22.71
N ASP A 507 -4.63 -3.59 -22.48
CA ASP A 507 -4.40 -4.67 -23.44
C ASP A 507 -5.68 -5.48 -23.73
N PHE A 508 -6.45 -5.82 -22.69
CA PHE A 508 -7.76 -6.47 -22.83
C PHE A 508 -8.79 -5.59 -23.56
N ALA A 509 -8.81 -4.29 -23.27
CA ALA A 509 -9.71 -3.36 -23.93
C ALA A 509 -9.38 -3.19 -25.42
N GLN A 510 -8.10 -3.24 -25.79
CA GLN A 510 -7.65 -3.16 -27.18
C GLN A 510 -7.94 -4.43 -27.99
N SER A 511 -7.97 -5.61 -27.34
CA SER A 511 -8.37 -6.87 -27.98
C SER A 511 -9.87 -6.88 -28.30
N THR A 512 -10.68 -6.27 -27.42
CA THR A 512 -12.15 -6.21 -27.50
C THR A 512 -12.63 -4.97 -28.28
N LYS A 513 -12.34 -4.93 -29.58
CA LYS A 513 -12.51 -3.77 -30.51
C LYS A 513 -13.94 -3.18 -30.71
N THR A 514 -14.91 -3.48 -29.86
CA THR A 514 -16.35 -3.25 -30.16
C THR A 514 -17.01 -2.15 -29.32
N ILE A 515 -16.33 -1.61 -28.31
CA ILE A 515 -16.93 -0.70 -27.29
C ILE A 515 -16.41 0.74 -27.46
N ASP A 516 -17.29 1.74 -27.26
CA ASP A 516 -16.91 3.17 -27.22
C ASP A 516 -15.83 3.41 -26.16
N LEU A 517 -14.74 4.09 -26.53
CA LEU A 517 -13.59 4.38 -25.65
C LEU A 517 -13.99 5.11 -24.35
N LYS A 518 -15.08 5.88 -24.37
CA LYS A 518 -15.61 6.55 -23.16
C LYS A 518 -16.21 5.54 -22.19
N VAL A 519 -17.05 4.64 -22.70
CA VAL A 519 -17.67 3.56 -21.93
C VAL A 519 -16.59 2.62 -21.40
N MET A 520 -15.54 2.39 -22.18
CA MET A 520 -14.40 1.60 -21.75
C MET A 520 -13.61 2.27 -20.61
N SER A 521 -13.38 3.58 -20.65
CA SER A 521 -12.70 4.29 -19.54
C SER A 521 -13.51 4.23 -18.24
N ASP A 522 -14.85 4.31 -18.33
CA ASP A 522 -15.74 4.10 -17.18
C ASP A 522 -15.72 2.65 -16.69
N PHE A 523 -15.65 1.69 -17.60
CA PHE A 523 -15.48 0.28 -17.27
C PHE A 523 -14.17 0.03 -16.51
N VAL A 524 -13.02 0.54 -16.99
CA VAL A 524 -11.72 0.40 -16.30
C VAL A 524 -11.78 0.94 -14.87
N MET A 525 -12.36 2.13 -14.69
CA MET A 525 -12.53 2.73 -13.37
C MET A 525 -13.38 1.86 -12.43
N LYS A 526 -14.53 1.35 -12.91
CA LYS A 526 -15.43 0.53 -12.10
C LYS A 526 -14.87 -0.85 -11.80
N PHE A 527 -14.17 -1.44 -12.77
CA PHE A 527 -13.52 -2.74 -12.65
C PHE A 527 -12.35 -2.68 -11.65
N ASP A 528 -11.45 -1.70 -11.78
CA ASP A 528 -10.33 -1.52 -10.85
C ASP A 528 -10.82 -1.27 -9.42
N ALA A 529 -11.86 -0.45 -9.24
CA ALA A 529 -12.51 -0.25 -7.95
C ALA A 529 -13.07 -1.56 -7.35
N LEU A 530 -13.69 -2.41 -8.18
CA LEU A 530 -14.26 -3.68 -7.75
C LEU A 530 -13.18 -4.68 -7.34
N VAL A 531 -12.20 -4.92 -8.22
CA VAL A 531 -11.11 -5.89 -8.01
C VAL A 531 -10.25 -5.47 -6.83
N SER A 532 -9.85 -4.20 -6.78
CA SER A 532 -9.02 -3.68 -5.69
C SER A 532 -9.74 -3.65 -4.34
N SER A 533 -11.07 -3.62 -4.30
CA SER A 533 -11.83 -3.68 -3.04
C SER A 533 -11.85 -5.07 -2.38
N LEU A 534 -11.44 -6.10 -3.11
CA LEU A 534 -11.47 -7.47 -2.63
C LEU A 534 -10.13 -7.85 -2.00
N PRO A 535 -10.13 -8.71 -0.96
CA PRO A 535 -8.89 -9.22 -0.40
C PRO A 535 -8.08 -9.92 -1.49
N GLN A 536 -6.77 -9.72 -1.47
CA GLN A 536 -5.85 -10.27 -2.46
C GLN A 536 -6.10 -11.78 -2.68
N SER A 537 -6.44 -12.15 -3.91
CA SER A 537 -6.54 -13.55 -4.31
C SER A 537 -5.19 -14.04 -4.83
N ALA A 538 -4.82 -15.29 -4.51
CA ALA A 538 -3.68 -15.93 -5.12
C ALA A 538 -3.75 -15.88 -6.66
N SER A 539 -2.58 -15.93 -7.31
CA SER A 539 -2.48 -15.95 -8.77
C SER A 539 -3.29 -17.10 -9.37
N ARG A 540 -4.00 -16.80 -10.46
CA ARG A 540 -4.90 -17.73 -11.13
C ARG A 540 -4.25 -18.29 -12.39
N TYR A 541 -4.37 -19.60 -12.60
CA TYR A 541 -3.73 -20.30 -13.71
C TYR A 541 -4.72 -21.20 -14.43
N ASP A 542 -4.61 -21.24 -15.76
CA ASP A 542 -5.34 -22.22 -16.56
C ASP A 542 -4.70 -23.59 -16.45
N ILE A 543 -5.53 -24.60 -16.19
CA ILE A 543 -5.10 -25.99 -16.19
C ILE A 543 -5.48 -26.59 -17.54
N THR A 544 -4.48 -26.92 -18.35
CA THR A 544 -4.68 -27.59 -19.64
C THR A 544 -4.60 -29.11 -19.44
N PHE A 545 -5.67 -29.81 -19.82
CA PHE A 545 -5.71 -31.27 -19.76
C PHE A 545 -5.29 -31.88 -21.10
N LEU A 546 -4.26 -32.74 -21.08
CA LEU A 546 -3.74 -33.37 -22.30
C LEU A 546 -4.72 -34.38 -22.94
N LYS A 547 -5.53 -35.08 -22.12
CA LYS A 547 -6.54 -36.05 -22.54
C LYS A 547 -7.70 -36.08 -21.55
N GLU A 548 -8.93 -36.01 -22.05
CA GLU A 548 -10.13 -35.90 -21.19
C GLU A 548 -10.94 -37.20 -21.07
N ASN A 549 -10.88 -38.08 -22.07
CA ASN A 549 -11.91 -39.11 -22.31
C ASN A 549 -12.15 -40.13 -21.18
N HIS A 550 -11.19 -40.37 -20.29
CA HIS A 550 -11.28 -41.43 -19.26
C HIS A 550 -10.85 -41.00 -17.86
N SER A 551 -10.41 -39.75 -17.68
CA SER A 551 -9.83 -39.26 -16.42
C SER A 551 -10.53 -38.02 -15.87
N ILE A 552 -11.46 -37.43 -16.62
CA ILE A 552 -12.17 -36.21 -16.23
C ILE A 552 -13.65 -36.50 -16.13
N ILE A 553 -14.25 -36.04 -15.04
CA ILE A 553 -15.70 -36.07 -14.81
C ILE A 553 -16.17 -34.63 -14.87
N LYS A 554 -16.90 -34.27 -15.92
CA LYS A 554 -17.48 -32.93 -16.08
C LYS A 554 -18.92 -32.95 -15.55
N ILE A 555 -19.20 -32.13 -14.56
CA ILE A 555 -20.55 -31.89 -14.04
C ILE A 555 -20.94 -30.50 -14.50
N ASN A 556 -21.78 -30.44 -15.53
CA ASN A 556 -22.22 -29.18 -16.09
C ASN A 556 -23.39 -28.62 -15.27
N SER A 557 -23.49 -27.29 -15.21
CA SER A 557 -24.67 -26.64 -14.64
C SER A 557 -25.91 -26.95 -15.48
N LEU A 558 -27.06 -27.01 -14.80
CA LEU A 558 -28.37 -27.17 -15.45
C LEU A 558 -28.92 -25.82 -15.96
N GLU A 559 -28.42 -24.72 -15.42
CA GLU A 559 -28.82 -23.34 -15.73
C GLU A 559 -27.69 -22.65 -16.52
N ASP A 560 -28.08 -21.74 -17.43
CA ASP A 560 -27.15 -20.96 -18.26
C ASP A 560 -26.60 -19.70 -17.54
N ASP A 561 -26.98 -19.53 -16.28
CA ASP A 561 -26.53 -18.42 -15.45
C ASP A 561 -25.02 -18.47 -15.18
N MET A 562 -24.56 -17.45 -14.47
CA MET A 562 -23.17 -17.32 -14.04
C MET A 562 -22.85 -18.37 -12.95
N VAL A 563 -21.87 -19.22 -13.23
CA VAL A 563 -21.54 -20.39 -12.40
C VAL A 563 -20.10 -20.34 -11.91
N PHE A 564 -19.86 -20.87 -10.71
CA PHE A 564 -18.51 -21.09 -10.22
C PHE A 564 -17.90 -22.29 -10.95
N ASP A 565 -16.76 -22.07 -11.62
CA ASP A 565 -15.96 -23.17 -12.15
C ASP A 565 -15.05 -23.72 -11.04
N VAL A 566 -15.18 -25.01 -10.74
CA VAL A 566 -14.41 -25.69 -9.69
C VAL A 566 -13.69 -26.87 -10.31
N ILE A 567 -12.39 -26.71 -10.50
CA ILE A 567 -11.52 -27.77 -11.00
C ILE A 567 -10.82 -28.44 -9.81
N ALA A 568 -11.09 -29.73 -9.60
CA ALA A 568 -10.47 -30.53 -8.57
C ALA A 568 -9.61 -31.65 -9.20
N ILE A 569 -8.33 -31.69 -8.83
CA ILE A 569 -7.42 -32.78 -9.19
C ILE A 569 -7.20 -33.63 -7.94
N VAL A 570 -7.75 -34.84 -7.95
CA VAL A 570 -7.76 -35.72 -6.78
C VAL A 570 -7.15 -37.08 -7.11
N ASP A 571 -6.32 -37.59 -6.19
CA ASP A 571 -5.94 -39.00 -6.19
C ASP A 571 -6.98 -39.78 -5.35
N PRO A 572 -7.81 -40.64 -5.97
CA PRO A 572 -8.88 -41.35 -5.28
C PRO A 572 -8.41 -42.28 -4.16
N LEU A 573 -7.11 -42.58 -4.07
CA LEU A 573 -6.55 -43.43 -3.02
C LEU A 573 -6.14 -42.67 -1.74
N THR A 574 -6.32 -41.35 -1.72
CA THR A 574 -5.95 -40.49 -0.58
C THR A 574 -7.10 -40.26 0.39
N ARG A 575 -6.79 -39.95 1.65
CA ARG A 575 -7.80 -39.58 2.67
C ARG A 575 -8.43 -38.23 2.36
N GLU A 576 -7.62 -37.33 1.82
CA GLU A 576 -8.00 -35.99 1.40
C GLU A 576 -9.05 -36.05 0.29
N ALA A 577 -8.93 -37.00 -0.66
CA ALA A 577 -9.94 -37.23 -1.67
C ALA A 577 -11.28 -37.69 -1.08
N GLN A 578 -11.30 -38.48 0.00
CA GLN A 578 -12.56 -38.86 0.67
C GLN A 578 -13.30 -37.65 1.26
N LYS A 579 -12.54 -36.70 1.84
CA LYS A 579 -13.08 -35.43 2.35
C LYS A 579 -13.57 -34.54 1.21
N MET A 580 -12.80 -34.42 0.14
CA MET A 580 -13.13 -33.57 -1.00
C MET A 580 -14.30 -34.10 -1.82
N ALA A 581 -14.38 -35.42 -2.02
CA ALA A 581 -15.47 -36.09 -2.74
C ALA A 581 -16.85 -35.74 -2.18
N GLN A 582 -17.00 -35.77 -0.85
CA GLN A 582 -18.25 -35.44 -0.18
C GLN A 582 -18.57 -33.93 -0.19
N LEU A 583 -17.56 -33.07 -0.24
CA LEU A 583 -17.75 -31.61 -0.45
C LEU A 583 -18.20 -31.28 -1.87
N LEU A 584 -17.67 -31.98 -2.88
CA LEU A 584 -18.02 -31.77 -4.28
C LEU A 584 -19.28 -32.53 -4.71
N ILE A 585 -19.86 -33.36 -3.83
CA ILE A 585 -20.99 -34.26 -4.13
C ILE A 585 -20.62 -35.23 -5.28
N ILE A 586 -19.34 -35.54 -5.44
CA ILE A 586 -18.82 -36.45 -6.48
C ILE A 586 -18.39 -37.74 -5.78
N PHE A 587 -19.11 -38.82 -6.05
CA PHE A 587 -18.97 -40.16 -5.48
C PHE A 587 -19.39 -40.34 -4.01
N THR A 588 -20.60 -40.87 -3.81
CA THR A 588 -21.03 -41.50 -2.56
C THR A 588 -20.38 -42.86 -2.33
N ASP A 589 -19.90 -43.53 -3.39
CA ASP A 589 -19.44 -44.92 -3.34
C ASP A 589 -18.15 -45.13 -4.15
N LEU A 590 -16.98 -44.81 -3.60
CA LEU A 590 -15.71 -45.29 -4.15
C LEU A 590 -14.68 -45.69 -3.08
N LEU A 591 -14.46 -47.01 -3.04
CA LEU A 591 -13.23 -47.78 -2.78
C LEU A 591 -12.53 -47.70 -1.40
N PRO A 592 -11.89 -48.82 -0.98
CA PRO A 592 -11.49 -49.05 0.41
C PRO A 592 -10.15 -48.38 0.70
N VAL A 593 -10.20 -47.15 1.22
CA VAL A 593 -9.17 -46.70 2.15
C VAL A 593 -9.39 -47.45 3.46
N GLN A 594 -8.35 -47.66 4.28
CA GLN A 594 -8.40 -48.41 5.55
C GLN A 594 -9.39 -47.84 6.61
N SER A 595 -10.20 -46.85 6.28
CA SER A 595 -11.12 -46.13 7.17
C SER A 595 -12.45 -45.81 6.47
N PHE A 596 -13.55 -45.88 7.22
CA PHE A 596 -14.86 -45.38 6.81
C PHE A 596 -14.96 -43.89 7.14
N TYR A 597 -15.46 -43.07 6.21
CA TYR A 597 -15.53 -41.62 6.37
C TYR A 597 -16.91 -41.05 6.01
N ARG A 598 -17.42 -40.14 6.84
CA ARG A 598 -18.66 -39.39 6.61
C ARG A 598 -18.47 -37.93 7.01
N PHE A 599 -18.84 -37.04 6.12
CA PHE A 599 -18.82 -35.60 6.29
C PHE A 599 -20.22 -35.11 6.65
N VAL A 600 -20.29 -34.27 7.67
CA VAL A 600 -21.55 -33.76 8.21
C VAL A 600 -21.78 -32.36 7.63
N LEU A 601 -22.42 -32.31 6.48
CA LEU A 601 -22.84 -31.07 5.82
C LEU A 601 -24.11 -31.32 5.03
N GLU A 602 -25.14 -30.53 5.30
CA GLU A 602 -26.38 -30.52 4.53
C GLU A 602 -26.48 -29.19 3.77
N PRO A 603 -26.85 -29.19 2.49
CA PRO A 603 -26.96 -27.96 1.70
C PRO A 603 -28.11 -27.07 2.17
N GLU A 604 -29.17 -27.66 2.72
CA GLU A 604 -30.38 -26.98 3.18
C GLU A 604 -30.79 -27.44 4.58
N LEU A 605 -31.57 -26.60 5.27
CA LEU A 605 -32.10 -26.92 6.60
C LEU A 605 -33.18 -28.00 6.51
N MET A 606 -32.92 -29.16 7.11
CA MET A 606 -33.85 -30.28 7.13
C MET A 606 -34.88 -30.13 8.27
N LEU A 607 -36.11 -29.78 7.91
CA LEU A 607 -37.24 -29.65 8.84
C LEU A 607 -38.00 -30.97 8.96
N THR A 608 -38.30 -31.40 10.18
CA THR A 608 -39.17 -32.55 10.44
C THR A 608 -40.42 -32.13 11.23
N ALA A 609 -41.43 -33.01 11.27
CA ALA A 609 -42.70 -32.75 11.94
C ALA A 609 -42.59 -32.39 13.44
N ASN A 610 -41.47 -32.74 14.09
CA ASN A 610 -41.19 -32.48 15.51
C ASN A 610 -40.15 -31.36 15.74
N GLY A 611 -39.74 -30.64 14.69
CA GLY A 611 -38.75 -29.55 14.77
C GLY A 611 -37.55 -29.75 13.83
N ILE A 612 -36.48 -29.00 14.10
CA ILE A 612 -35.22 -29.05 13.35
C ILE A 612 -34.41 -30.24 13.86
N VAL A 613 -34.05 -31.19 12.97
CA VAL A 613 -33.11 -32.27 13.30
C VAL A 613 -31.71 -31.77 12.93
N GLY A 614 -30.80 -31.79 13.90
CA GLY A 614 -29.40 -31.43 13.67
C GLY A 614 -28.72 -32.43 12.72
N PRO A 615 -27.73 -31.99 11.93
CA PRO A 615 -27.01 -32.87 11.03
C PRO A 615 -26.19 -33.88 11.85
N ALA A 616 -26.15 -35.14 11.42
CA ALA A 616 -25.49 -36.22 12.16
C ALA A 616 -24.86 -37.24 11.20
N ALA A 617 -23.67 -37.72 11.55
CA ALA A 617 -23.02 -38.81 10.81
C ALA A 617 -23.66 -40.15 11.19
N LYS A 618 -24.20 -40.86 10.20
CA LYS A 618 -24.72 -42.23 10.37
C LYS A 618 -23.93 -43.19 9.49
N PHE A 619 -23.36 -44.21 10.12
CA PHE A 619 -22.67 -45.28 9.41
C PHE A 619 -23.56 -46.52 9.41
N LEU A 620 -23.90 -47.01 8.22
CA LEU A 620 -24.75 -48.19 8.02
C LEU A 620 -23.95 -49.28 7.32
N GLY A 621 -24.17 -50.54 7.70
CA GLY A 621 -23.52 -51.69 7.04
C GLY A 621 -22.00 -51.80 7.30
N ILE A 622 -21.52 -51.31 8.45
CA ILE A 622 -20.12 -51.49 8.85
C ILE A 622 -19.86 -52.97 9.22
N PRO A 623 -18.73 -53.57 8.80
CA PRO A 623 -18.35 -54.92 9.21
C PRO A 623 -18.21 -55.06 10.74
N GLU A 624 -18.78 -56.12 11.31
CA GLU A 624 -18.83 -56.28 12.78
C GLU A 624 -17.59 -56.91 13.42
N ALA A 625 -16.80 -57.64 12.62
CA ALA A 625 -15.63 -58.39 13.09
C ALA A 625 -14.36 -57.56 13.40
N PRO A 626 -14.01 -56.49 12.64
CA PRO A 626 -12.82 -55.70 12.96
C PRO A 626 -13.05 -54.79 14.17
N LEU A 627 -11.96 -54.47 14.87
CA LEU A 627 -11.93 -53.43 15.88
C LEU A 627 -11.75 -52.07 15.20
N LEU A 628 -12.59 -51.10 15.56
CA LEU A 628 -12.71 -49.80 14.92
C LEU A 628 -12.46 -48.68 15.94
N THR A 629 -11.97 -47.54 15.46
CA THR A 629 -11.79 -46.32 16.26
C THR A 629 -12.61 -45.21 15.63
N LEU A 630 -13.43 -44.52 16.42
CA LEU A 630 -14.18 -43.34 15.98
C LEU A 630 -13.34 -42.08 16.19
N ASN A 631 -12.90 -41.47 15.09
CA ASN A 631 -12.19 -40.21 15.11
C ASN A 631 -13.05 -39.08 14.53
N MET A 632 -13.10 -37.94 15.21
CA MET A 632 -13.79 -36.74 14.74
C MET A 632 -12.78 -35.77 14.13
N ILE A 633 -12.87 -35.53 12.82
CA ILE A 633 -12.00 -34.59 12.12
C ILE A 633 -12.68 -33.21 12.12
N THR A 634 -12.13 -32.28 12.89
CA THR A 634 -12.65 -30.91 13.04
C THR A 634 -11.76 -29.91 12.32
N PRO A 635 -12.26 -28.70 12.03
CA PRO A 635 -11.42 -27.56 11.69
C PRO A 635 -10.37 -27.29 12.79
N GLU A 636 -9.21 -26.75 12.41
CA GLU A 636 -8.06 -26.56 13.33
C GLU A 636 -8.39 -25.70 14.56
N GLY A 637 -9.18 -24.65 14.39
CA GLY A 637 -9.57 -23.75 15.48
C GLY A 637 -10.62 -24.28 16.45
N TRP A 638 -11.05 -25.55 16.32
CA TRP A 638 -12.15 -26.12 17.10
C TRP A 638 -11.61 -27.10 18.13
N LEU A 639 -11.95 -26.88 19.40
CA LEU A 639 -11.72 -27.84 20.47
C LEU A 639 -13.02 -28.58 20.77
N VAL A 640 -13.06 -29.83 20.35
CA VAL A 640 -14.23 -30.70 20.48
C VAL A 640 -13.94 -31.80 21.50
N GLU A 641 -14.86 -32.00 22.43
CA GLU A 641 -14.79 -33.04 23.46
C GLU A 641 -15.97 -34.02 23.36
N ILE A 642 -15.78 -35.22 23.92
CA ILE A 642 -16.83 -36.26 23.98
C ILE A 642 -17.67 -36.02 25.24
N VAL A 643 -18.97 -35.79 25.07
CA VAL A 643 -19.89 -35.56 26.21
C VAL A 643 -20.60 -36.84 26.62
N ARG A 644 -21.03 -37.65 25.65
CA ARG A 644 -21.70 -38.93 25.91
C ARG A 644 -21.25 -39.98 24.92
N SER A 645 -20.97 -41.17 25.42
CA SER A 645 -20.84 -42.37 24.60
C SER A 645 -21.34 -43.58 25.38
N ASN A 646 -21.88 -44.56 24.66
CA ASN A 646 -22.29 -45.85 25.22
C ASN A 646 -21.17 -46.91 25.21
N CYS A 647 -20.03 -46.64 24.57
CA CYS A 647 -18.90 -47.56 24.50
C CYS A 647 -17.55 -46.82 24.50
N ASP A 648 -16.46 -47.58 24.53
CA ASP A 648 -15.13 -47.04 24.26
C ASP A 648 -14.99 -46.73 22.76
N LEU A 649 -14.72 -45.47 22.42
CA LEU A 649 -14.65 -45.00 21.03
C LEU A 649 -13.30 -45.33 20.38
N ASP A 650 -12.27 -45.63 21.16
CA ASP A 650 -10.97 -46.06 20.63
C ASP A 650 -10.97 -47.54 20.25
N ASN A 651 -11.84 -48.34 20.87
CA ASN A 651 -11.90 -49.81 20.73
C ASN A 651 -13.32 -50.34 20.48
N ILE A 652 -13.94 -49.90 19.38
CA ILE A 652 -15.30 -50.31 19.01
C ILE A 652 -15.24 -51.69 18.33
N HIS A 653 -15.77 -52.71 19.00
CA HIS A 653 -15.99 -54.04 18.42
C HIS A 653 -17.49 -54.33 18.36
N LEU A 654 -18.09 -54.13 17.19
CA LEU A 654 -19.55 -54.13 17.02
C LEU A 654 -20.21 -55.46 17.37
N LYS A 655 -19.49 -56.58 17.25
CA LYS A 655 -19.98 -57.91 17.63
C LYS A 655 -20.31 -58.01 19.13
N ASP A 656 -19.64 -57.24 19.98
CA ASP A 656 -19.82 -57.27 21.42
C ASP A 656 -20.84 -56.22 21.91
N VAL A 657 -21.36 -55.37 21.02
CA VAL A 657 -22.29 -54.29 21.35
C VAL A 657 -23.72 -54.69 21.03
N GLU A 658 -24.58 -54.72 22.05
CA GLU A 658 -26.02 -54.95 21.88
C GLU A 658 -26.72 -53.65 21.44
N GLY A 659 -26.68 -53.33 20.14
CA GLY A 659 -27.42 -52.21 19.53
C GLY A 659 -26.54 -51.23 18.77
N ALA A 660 -27.05 -50.00 18.56
CA ALA A 660 -26.33 -48.95 17.86
C ALA A 660 -25.30 -48.27 18.78
N VAL A 661 -24.08 -48.07 18.28
CA VAL A 661 -23.09 -47.21 18.93
C VAL A 661 -23.49 -45.76 18.73
N THR A 662 -23.56 -44.99 19.82
CA THR A 662 -23.90 -43.56 19.78
C THR A 662 -22.86 -42.75 20.54
N ALA A 663 -22.38 -41.69 19.90
CA ALA A 663 -21.44 -40.74 20.46
C ALA A 663 -21.97 -39.32 20.24
N GLU A 664 -21.96 -38.51 21.30
CA GLU A 664 -22.29 -37.09 21.27
C GLU A 664 -21.03 -36.29 21.60
N TYR A 665 -20.66 -35.41 20.67
CA TYR A 665 -19.52 -34.50 20.79
C TYR A 665 -20.03 -33.06 20.99
N GLU A 666 -19.28 -32.26 21.74
CA GLU A 666 -19.56 -30.84 21.95
C GLU A 666 -18.34 -30.00 21.55
N LEU A 667 -18.59 -28.92 20.79
CA LEU A 667 -17.60 -27.89 20.53
C LEU A 667 -17.51 -27.00 21.77
N GLU A 668 -16.54 -27.28 22.64
CA GLU A 668 -16.42 -26.61 23.93
C GLU A 668 -15.79 -25.23 23.80
N TYR A 669 -14.77 -25.09 22.94
CA TYR A 669 -14.07 -23.83 22.71
C TYR A 669 -13.65 -23.63 21.27
N LEU A 670 -13.46 -22.36 20.92
CA LEU A 670 -12.70 -21.92 19.76
C LEU A 670 -11.31 -21.48 20.20
N LEU A 671 -10.30 -21.74 19.37
CA LEU A 671 -8.95 -21.31 19.61
C LEU A 671 -8.76 -19.86 19.15
N LEU A 672 -8.19 -19.06 20.05
CA LEU A 672 -7.57 -17.78 19.76
C LEU A 672 -6.06 -18.00 19.71
N GLU A 673 -5.45 -17.78 18.56
CA GLU A 673 -4.03 -18.04 18.33
C GLU A 673 -3.30 -16.73 18.03
N GLY A 674 -1.99 -16.74 18.15
CA GLY A 674 -1.20 -15.60 17.73
C GLY A 674 0.30 -15.77 17.89
N HIS A 675 1.01 -14.76 17.41
CA HIS A 675 2.45 -14.62 17.49
C HIS A 675 2.81 -13.39 18.31
N CYS A 676 3.87 -13.48 19.10
CA CYS A 676 4.34 -12.38 19.92
C CYS A 676 5.84 -12.15 19.72
N PHE A 677 6.23 -10.90 19.47
CA PHE A 677 7.61 -10.50 19.23
C PHE A 677 7.97 -9.26 20.05
N ASP A 678 9.22 -9.22 20.52
CA ASP A 678 9.79 -8.02 21.13
C ASP A 678 10.34 -7.10 20.03
N VAL A 679 9.86 -5.87 19.97
CA VAL A 679 10.24 -4.87 18.95
C VAL A 679 11.73 -4.51 19.04
N THR A 680 12.33 -4.60 20.23
CA THR A 680 13.74 -4.21 20.40
C THR A 680 14.69 -5.29 19.90
N THR A 681 14.32 -6.55 20.07
CA THR A 681 15.19 -7.70 19.80
C THR A 681 14.77 -8.51 18.57
N GLU A 682 13.57 -8.27 18.05
CA GLU A 682 12.88 -9.05 17.01
C GLU A 682 12.77 -10.55 17.34
N GLN A 683 12.87 -10.89 18.62
CA GLN A 683 12.81 -12.27 19.10
C GLN A 683 11.49 -12.52 19.83
N ALA A 684 11.10 -13.80 19.83
CA ALA A 684 9.97 -14.26 20.62
C ALA A 684 10.29 -14.11 22.13
N PRO A 685 9.50 -13.36 22.91
CA PRO A 685 9.70 -13.20 24.35
C PRO A 685 9.28 -14.47 25.10
N ARG A 686 10.15 -15.48 25.06
CA ARG A 686 9.88 -16.82 25.58
C ARG A 686 9.45 -16.78 27.05
N GLY A 687 8.28 -17.35 27.34
CA GLY A 687 7.75 -17.43 28.70
C GLY A 687 7.01 -16.19 29.17
N LEU A 688 6.86 -15.16 28.32
CA LEU A 688 5.89 -14.09 28.52
C LEU A 688 4.50 -14.71 28.69
N GLN A 689 3.72 -14.18 29.63
CA GLN A 689 2.42 -14.75 29.97
C GLN A 689 1.29 -13.80 29.59
N PHE A 690 0.31 -14.32 28.87
CA PHE A 690 -0.92 -13.62 28.55
C PHE A 690 -2.07 -14.14 29.40
N THR A 691 -3.02 -13.24 29.68
CA THR A 691 -4.32 -13.54 30.27
C THR A 691 -5.42 -13.04 29.35
N LEU A 692 -6.48 -13.84 29.21
CA LEU A 692 -7.68 -13.47 28.48
C LEU A 692 -8.86 -13.47 29.45
N GLY A 693 -9.72 -12.46 29.33
CA GLY A 693 -10.94 -12.37 30.13
C GLY A 693 -11.95 -11.40 29.55
N THR A 694 -13.01 -11.16 30.30
CA THR A 694 -14.06 -10.19 29.96
C THR A 694 -13.95 -8.97 30.87
N LYS A 695 -14.67 -7.88 30.56
CA LYS A 695 -14.72 -6.69 31.42
C LYS A 695 -15.16 -7.00 32.87
N ASN A 696 -16.03 -8.00 33.04
CA ASN A 696 -16.53 -8.42 34.35
C ASN A 696 -15.57 -9.37 35.07
N ARG A 697 -14.82 -10.20 34.31
CA ARG A 697 -13.86 -11.16 34.84
C ARG A 697 -12.58 -11.08 34.00
N PRO A 698 -11.61 -10.23 34.37
CA PRO A 698 -10.46 -9.90 33.51
C PRO A 698 -9.47 -11.04 33.34
N VAL A 699 -9.45 -12.04 34.24
CA VAL A 699 -8.57 -13.21 34.14
C VAL A 699 -9.44 -14.47 34.17
N MET A 700 -9.56 -15.13 33.02
CA MET A 700 -10.30 -16.40 32.87
C MET A 700 -9.39 -17.53 32.42
N VAL A 701 -8.56 -17.28 31.41
CA VAL A 701 -7.58 -18.24 30.89
C VAL A 701 -6.22 -17.57 30.75
N ASP A 702 -5.17 -18.34 30.89
CA ASP A 702 -3.79 -17.91 30.74
C ASP A 702 -3.00 -18.83 29.80
N THR A 703 -1.99 -18.27 29.17
CA THR A 703 -1.06 -19.00 28.30
C THR A 703 0.32 -18.39 28.36
N ILE A 704 1.31 -19.09 27.80
CA ILE A 704 2.69 -18.61 27.69
C ILE A 704 3.11 -18.54 26.23
N VAL A 705 3.94 -17.53 25.92
CA VAL A 705 4.56 -17.38 24.61
C VAL A 705 5.67 -18.41 24.43
N MET A 706 5.57 -19.19 23.36
CA MET A 706 6.55 -20.19 22.97
C MET A 706 7.74 -19.56 22.24
N ALA A 707 8.89 -20.24 22.26
CA ALA A 707 10.10 -19.75 21.57
C ALA A 707 9.96 -19.81 20.04
N ASN A 708 9.19 -20.78 19.53
CA ASN A 708 9.02 -20.97 18.09
C ASN A 708 8.00 -19.94 17.59
N LEU A 709 8.47 -18.99 16.76
CA LEU A 709 7.65 -17.95 16.13
C LEU A 709 6.79 -17.14 17.13
N GLY A 710 7.17 -17.09 18.41
CA GLY A 710 6.38 -16.39 19.42
C GLY A 710 4.96 -16.93 19.61
N TYR A 711 4.71 -18.19 19.24
CA TYR A 711 3.34 -18.73 19.19
C TYR A 711 2.70 -18.79 20.58
N PHE A 712 1.42 -18.42 20.66
CA PHE A 712 0.57 -18.61 21.82
C PHE A 712 -0.84 -19.02 21.37
N GLN A 713 -1.54 -19.74 22.24
CA GLN A 713 -2.93 -20.15 22.03
C GLN A 713 -3.74 -20.01 23.32
N LEU A 714 -4.99 -19.57 23.18
CA LEU A 714 -5.95 -19.36 24.25
C LEU A 714 -7.29 -20.00 23.86
N LYS A 715 -7.98 -20.57 24.84
CA LYS A 715 -9.32 -21.14 24.66
C LYS A 715 -10.38 -20.09 24.93
N ALA A 716 -11.31 -19.88 24.01
CA ALA A 716 -12.34 -18.86 24.14
C ALA A 716 -13.64 -19.25 23.45
N ASN A 717 -14.74 -18.65 23.90
CA ASN A 717 -16.07 -18.82 23.32
C ASN A 717 -16.48 -17.58 22.51
N PRO A 718 -17.52 -17.65 21.66
CA PRO A 718 -18.01 -16.48 20.95
C PRO A 718 -18.32 -15.33 21.90
N GLY A 719 -17.76 -14.15 21.64
CA GLY A 719 -17.85 -13.00 22.53
C GLY A 719 -16.69 -12.01 22.38
N ALA A 720 -16.77 -10.91 23.14
CA ALA A 720 -15.71 -9.91 23.23
C ALA A 720 -14.80 -10.20 24.42
N TRP A 721 -13.52 -10.34 24.13
CA TRP A 721 -12.46 -10.68 25.08
C TRP A 721 -11.43 -9.56 25.17
N ILE A 722 -10.77 -9.49 26.31
CA ILE A 722 -9.69 -8.56 26.60
C ILE A 722 -8.43 -9.36 26.87
N LEU A 723 -7.40 -9.14 26.05
CA LEU A 723 -6.08 -9.73 26.19
C LEU A 723 -5.16 -8.78 26.98
N LYS A 724 -4.50 -9.29 28.02
CA LYS A 724 -3.55 -8.52 28.85
C LYS A 724 -2.31 -9.33 29.15
N LEU A 725 -1.21 -8.64 29.43
CA LEU A 725 -0.07 -9.27 30.09
C LEU A 725 -0.48 -9.70 31.50
N ARG A 726 -0.03 -10.88 31.93
CA ARG A 726 -0.30 -11.35 33.28
C ARG A 726 0.42 -10.46 34.30
N GLN A 727 -0.31 -10.07 35.34
CA GLN A 727 0.26 -9.35 36.47
C GLN A 727 1.47 -10.07 37.08
N GLY A 728 2.53 -9.30 37.33
CA GLY A 728 3.83 -9.79 37.81
C GLY A 728 4.93 -9.56 36.78
N LYS A 729 5.90 -10.48 36.69
CA LYS A 729 7.11 -10.29 35.88
C LYS A 729 6.86 -9.94 34.41
N SER A 730 5.80 -10.44 33.80
CA SER A 730 5.49 -10.13 32.40
C SER A 730 5.10 -8.67 32.21
N GLU A 731 4.22 -8.15 33.07
CA GLU A 731 3.80 -6.74 33.08
C GLU A 731 4.90 -5.80 33.62
N ASP A 732 5.74 -6.27 34.56
CA ASP A 732 6.85 -5.47 35.12
C ASP A 732 7.97 -5.23 34.10
N ILE A 733 8.18 -6.19 33.19
CA ILE A 733 9.28 -6.18 32.23
C ILE A 733 8.80 -5.65 30.89
N TYR A 734 7.64 -6.09 30.41
CA TYR A 734 7.16 -5.81 29.07
C TYR A 734 5.87 -4.98 29.07
N GLN A 735 5.69 -4.21 28.01
CA GLN A 735 4.45 -3.52 27.68
C GLN A 735 4.05 -3.87 26.24
N ILE A 736 2.75 -4.04 26.00
CA ILE A 736 2.21 -4.18 24.64
C ILE A 736 2.23 -2.80 23.98
N ILE A 737 2.87 -2.70 22.82
CA ILE A 737 3.01 -1.44 22.06
C ILE A 737 2.16 -1.47 20.79
N GLY A 738 1.99 -2.65 20.21
CA GLY A 738 1.29 -2.81 18.96
C GLY A 738 0.61 -4.16 18.88
N HIS A 739 -0.49 -4.22 18.15
CA HIS A 739 -1.20 -5.47 17.88
C HIS A 739 -1.91 -5.41 16.53
N LYS A 740 -1.89 -6.52 15.79
CA LYS A 740 -2.62 -6.72 14.53
C LYS A 740 -3.59 -7.89 14.66
N GLY A 741 -4.66 -7.88 13.88
CA GLY A 741 -5.71 -8.90 13.92
C GLY A 741 -6.73 -8.75 15.06
N THR A 742 -6.72 -7.61 15.76
CA THR A 742 -7.62 -7.25 16.87
C THR A 742 -8.75 -6.33 16.42
N ASP A 743 -9.73 -6.06 17.29
CA ASP A 743 -10.85 -5.13 17.00
C ASP A 743 -10.71 -3.78 17.75
N SER A 744 -9.56 -3.55 18.39
CA SER A 744 -9.16 -2.27 19.00
C SER A 744 -8.13 -1.54 18.13
N GLU A 745 -8.13 -0.20 18.19
CA GLU A 745 -7.07 0.64 17.61
C GLU A 745 -5.75 0.47 18.38
N PRO A 746 -4.59 0.52 17.70
CA PRO A 746 -3.28 0.23 18.30
C PRO A 746 -2.85 1.25 19.37
N ASP A 747 -3.36 2.49 19.35
CA ASP A 747 -2.79 3.58 20.13
C ASP A 747 -3.46 3.88 21.48
N LEU A 748 -4.60 3.25 21.81
CA LEU A 748 -5.28 3.52 23.08
C LEU A 748 -6.10 2.34 23.63
N GLY A 749 -5.56 1.67 24.66
CA GLY A 749 -6.37 0.97 25.65
C GLY A 749 -6.09 -0.51 25.82
N ASP A 750 -7.09 -1.22 26.33
CA ASP A 750 -7.08 -2.67 26.49
C ASP A 750 -7.14 -3.35 25.12
N VAL A 751 -6.37 -4.42 24.88
CA VAL A 751 -6.41 -5.17 23.62
C VAL A 751 -7.72 -5.96 23.52
N ILE A 752 -8.61 -5.56 22.60
CA ILE A 752 -9.94 -6.17 22.45
C ILE A 752 -9.96 -7.13 21.27
N VAL A 753 -10.49 -8.33 21.53
CA VAL A 753 -10.61 -9.41 20.55
C VAL A 753 -12.03 -9.95 20.56
N VAL A 754 -12.73 -9.82 19.45
CA VAL A 754 -14.09 -10.33 19.24
C VAL A 754 -14.02 -11.63 18.44
N LEU A 755 -14.58 -12.69 18.99
CA LEU A 755 -14.80 -13.98 18.32
C LEU A 755 -16.25 -14.07 17.86
N ASN A 756 -16.47 -13.87 16.56
CA ASN A 756 -17.80 -13.87 15.91
C ASN A 756 -17.90 -14.87 14.74
N SER A 757 -16.89 -15.71 14.55
CA SER A 757 -16.77 -16.65 13.44
C SER A 757 -16.23 -17.99 13.93
N PHE A 758 -16.56 -19.08 13.22
CA PHE A 758 -15.99 -20.41 13.45
C PHE A 758 -14.56 -20.57 12.89
N LYS A 759 -14.04 -19.55 12.21
CA LYS A 759 -12.63 -19.53 11.78
C LYS A 759 -11.74 -19.12 12.94
N SER A 760 -10.55 -19.73 13.02
CA SER A 760 -9.51 -19.28 13.95
C SER A 760 -9.21 -17.80 13.73
N LYS A 761 -9.04 -17.06 14.83
CA LYS A 761 -8.57 -15.68 14.81
C LYS A 761 -7.10 -15.71 15.24
N ILE A 762 -6.23 -15.21 14.37
CA ILE A 762 -4.78 -15.16 14.58
C ILE A 762 -4.41 -13.71 14.89
N LEU A 763 -3.66 -13.49 15.96
CA LEU A 763 -3.20 -12.18 16.43
C LEU A 763 -1.70 -12.06 16.26
N ASP A 764 -1.21 -10.87 15.92
CA ASP A 764 0.22 -10.53 16.06
C ASP A 764 0.38 -9.46 17.13
N VAL A 765 1.16 -9.73 18.16
CA VAL A 765 1.31 -8.86 19.33
C VAL A 765 2.77 -8.45 19.49
N GLN A 766 3.00 -7.14 19.47
CA GLN A 766 4.31 -6.53 19.66
C GLN A 766 4.47 -6.01 21.07
N VAL A 767 5.57 -6.39 21.72
CA VAL A 767 5.92 -5.96 23.08
C VAL A 767 7.29 -5.27 23.09
N CYS A 768 7.55 -4.45 24.10
CA CYS A 768 8.90 -3.91 24.37
C CYS A 768 9.16 -3.89 25.86
N GLU A 769 10.44 -3.95 26.24
CA GLU A 769 10.83 -3.79 27.62
C GLU A 769 10.52 -2.37 28.14
N ALA A 770 9.80 -2.28 29.26
CA ALA A 770 9.37 -1.01 29.87
C ALA A 770 10.54 -0.07 30.23
N LYS A 771 11.76 -0.58 30.38
CA LYS A 771 12.97 0.22 30.63
C LYS A 771 13.58 0.80 29.35
N ALA A 772 13.33 0.20 28.18
CA ALA A 772 13.81 0.66 26.89
C ALA A 772 12.93 1.80 26.33
N LEU A 773 11.66 1.86 26.73
CA LEU A 773 10.69 2.90 26.36
C LEU A 773 11.07 4.32 26.82
N TYR A 774 12.04 4.47 27.72
CA TYR A 774 12.60 5.77 28.14
C TYR A 774 13.83 6.20 27.33
N ARG A 775 14.27 5.37 26.37
CA ARG A 775 15.43 5.61 25.49
C ARG A 775 15.03 5.75 24.01
N LEU A 776 13.91 5.16 23.63
CA LEU A 776 13.10 5.55 22.47
C LEU A 776 12.34 6.83 22.82
#